data_AF-A0A1A8VIL3-F1
#
_entry.id   AF-A0A1A8VIL3-F1
#
_cell.length_a   1.000
_cell.length_b   1.000
_cell.length_c   1.000
_cell.angle_alpha   90.00
_cell.angle_beta   90.00
_cell.angle_gamma   90.00
#
_symmetry.space_group_name_H-M   'P 1'
#
loop_
_entity.id
_entity.type
_entity.pdbx_description
1 polymer ?
#
loop_
_entity_poly.entity_id
_entity_poly.type
_entity_poly.pdbx_seq_one_letter_code
_entity_poly.pdbx_strand_id
1 'polypeptide(L)'
;MLCWGNARDGQLGIGVERHPVFEPRNCHVFSRRGLIEVACGGQHTLFLLHDGSVYTCGFNGCRQLGHNKDGSFPELVGALDTQKITMVSCGWAHSMAVNEQGQVFAWGAGDRGQLGLGTAENAVRIPRLVKRLCDHSISQVMCGNQHCIALSRDGQLFTWGQNTNGQLGLGKGEPSKLSPHPLKSLAGIPLAQITAGGDHSFALSLSGAVFGWGKNRAGQLGLNDKQDRAVPCHVKFLRSQKVVYISCGDEHTAALTKDGGLFTFGDGSWGQLGHGSTNNELLPRRVLELMGTEVSQVACGRHHTLALVPSSSMVYAFGCNSQGQLGTGILGDARSPFPIKTSFLSGNLQRETKQYMVIKIICGGDHSFLLYSNEQNSINPVDFRVINISKSLSPINYERLNSWRLKLMYNTDSSVANDIVIQLSSAACWNASFLDQSDDTHFKTNPKIPGIDLNSVRVLFECLSKPAFSGLLEQASTSFESLLIPQLPRSPPDVEAMRIYLILSEYPALQDSKNYIRLTIPLAMAILRLDTNPSKVLDNWWCFVDGNVFTRMVDTYKSIVVFMLTGGKTLLVPVFYDNYFLATLQLLEKLHKVNLKANHVEYSHFYIPDVTSLVDIQEDYLKWFLSKAEIKVGSSPSQSDFPSVNLCAFPFILNAQAKTTMLQTDAELQMQMAVSGANLHNVFMLLTLEPHLARNPYLVLHVRRNHLVSDTLRELTMYTDVDLKKPLKVIFDGEEAVDAGGVTKEFFLLLLKELMDPVYGMFTHYKDSNLLWFSDTCFVEQNWFHLIGVICGLAI
;
A
#
# COMPACT_ATOMS: atom_id res chain seq x y z
N MET A 1 37.73 16.33 -13.96
CA MET A 1 37.27 14.96 -13.68
C MET A 1 38.49 14.07 -13.52
N LEU A 2 38.49 13.17 -12.54
CA LEU A 2 39.48 12.12 -12.43
C LEU A 2 38.92 10.81 -12.96
N CYS A 3 39.77 9.97 -13.53
CA CYS A 3 39.43 8.64 -14.04
C CYS A 3 40.56 7.64 -13.73
N TRP A 4 40.20 6.40 -13.42
CA TRP A 4 41.15 5.31 -13.17
C TRP A 4 40.51 3.94 -13.39
N GLY A 5 41.32 2.88 -13.36
CA GLY A 5 40.94 1.51 -13.60
C GLY A 5 41.31 0.99 -15.00
N ASN A 6 40.50 0.08 -15.53
CA ASN A 6 40.71 -0.52 -16.84
C ASN A 6 40.59 0.55 -17.96
N ALA A 7 41.59 0.58 -18.85
CA ALA A 7 41.71 1.53 -19.94
C ALA A 7 41.99 0.88 -21.31
N ARG A 8 41.90 -0.46 -21.38
CA ARG A 8 42.32 -1.25 -22.55
C ARG A 8 41.52 -0.97 -23.81
N ASP A 9 40.25 -0.59 -23.66
CA ASP A 9 39.32 -0.35 -24.77
C ASP A 9 39.02 1.15 -24.95
N GLY A 10 39.71 2.03 -24.21
CA GLY A 10 39.46 3.49 -24.25
C GLY A 10 38.31 3.97 -23.36
N GLN A 11 37.79 3.13 -22.46
CA GLN A 11 36.62 3.45 -21.62
C GLN A 11 36.84 4.61 -20.63
N LEU A 12 38.10 5.01 -20.37
CA LEU A 12 38.42 6.20 -19.57
C LEU A 12 38.35 7.51 -20.37
N GLY A 13 38.30 7.43 -21.71
CA GLY A 13 38.24 8.59 -22.60
C GLY A 13 39.54 9.40 -22.70
N ILE A 14 40.67 8.85 -22.26
CA ILE A 14 42.00 9.49 -22.31
C ILE A 14 42.92 8.85 -23.36
N GLY A 15 42.37 8.11 -24.31
CA GLY A 15 43.10 7.23 -25.22
C GLY A 15 43.11 5.78 -24.74
N VAL A 16 43.67 4.90 -25.56
CA VAL A 16 43.87 3.48 -25.23
C VAL A 16 45.19 3.33 -24.49
N GLU A 17 45.15 2.78 -23.27
CA GLU A 17 46.35 2.45 -22.50
C GLU A 17 46.53 0.94 -22.40
N ARG A 18 47.78 0.47 -22.59
CA ARG A 18 48.12 -0.95 -22.45
C ARG A 18 48.07 -1.43 -21.00
N HIS A 19 48.32 -0.52 -20.05
CA HIS A 19 48.33 -0.82 -18.64
C HIS A 19 47.12 -0.19 -17.94
N PRO A 20 46.56 -0.86 -16.92
CA PRO A 20 45.51 -0.27 -16.13
C PRO A 20 46.02 0.96 -15.36
N VAL A 21 45.12 1.90 -15.10
CA VAL A 21 45.42 3.14 -14.38
C VAL A 21 45.14 2.89 -12.89
N PHE A 22 46.18 2.66 -12.09
CA PHE A 22 46.07 2.34 -10.66
C PHE A 22 45.87 3.55 -9.74
N GLU A 23 46.02 4.76 -10.27
CA GLU A 23 45.88 6.02 -9.54
C GLU A 23 45.00 7.00 -10.33
N PRO A 24 44.15 7.80 -9.66
CA PRO A 24 43.29 8.80 -10.30
C PRO A 24 44.07 9.75 -11.21
N ARG A 25 43.75 9.74 -12.51
CA ARG A 25 44.34 10.65 -13.51
C ARG A 25 43.36 11.72 -13.93
N ASN A 26 43.86 12.92 -14.21
CA ASN A 26 43.06 14.01 -14.73
C ASN A 26 42.64 13.75 -16.18
N CYS A 27 41.33 13.75 -16.41
CA CYS A 27 40.73 13.77 -17.74
C CYS A 27 40.23 15.20 -18.03
N HIS A 28 40.89 15.86 -18.99
CA HIS A 28 40.61 17.24 -19.36
C HIS A 28 39.57 17.40 -20.49
N VAL A 29 39.07 16.30 -21.07
CA VAL A 29 38.20 16.30 -22.27
C VAL A 29 36.97 17.21 -22.14
N PHE A 30 36.36 17.25 -20.96
CA PHE A 30 35.15 18.03 -20.70
C PHE A 30 35.40 19.25 -19.80
N SER A 31 36.65 19.71 -19.70
CA SER A 31 37.00 20.89 -18.90
C SER A 31 36.17 22.09 -19.36
N ARG A 32 35.41 22.70 -18.45
CA ARG A 32 34.51 23.84 -18.70
C ARG A 32 33.32 23.56 -19.65
N ARG A 33 33.03 22.29 -19.97
CA ARG A 33 31.90 21.90 -20.84
C ARG A 33 30.64 21.47 -20.08
N GLY A 34 30.64 21.59 -18.74
CA GLY A 34 29.46 21.35 -17.92
C GLY A 34 29.01 19.87 -17.87
N LEU A 35 29.93 18.94 -17.57
CA LEU A 35 29.60 17.53 -17.37
C LEU A 35 28.69 17.35 -16.14
N ILE A 36 27.51 16.74 -16.33
CA ILE A 36 26.53 16.50 -15.26
C ILE A 36 26.59 15.06 -14.77
N GLU A 37 26.65 14.10 -15.69
CA GLU A 37 26.52 12.69 -15.37
C GLU A 37 27.46 11.83 -16.21
N VAL A 38 27.94 10.75 -15.59
CA VAL A 38 28.71 9.70 -16.23
C VAL A 38 28.00 8.39 -15.90
N ALA A 39 27.68 7.62 -16.94
CA ALA A 39 27.16 6.25 -16.79
C ALA A 39 28.16 5.28 -17.42
N CYS A 40 28.41 4.18 -16.73
CA CYS A 40 29.46 3.26 -17.12
C CYS A 40 28.89 1.86 -17.32
N GLY A 41 29.14 1.27 -18.47
CA GLY A 41 28.84 -0.13 -18.73
C GLY A 41 30.02 -1.04 -18.38
N GLY A 42 30.02 -2.25 -18.96
CA GLY A 42 31.12 -3.21 -18.75
C GLY A 42 32.47 -2.66 -19.21
N GLN A 43 32.53 -2.20 -20.46
CA GLN A 43 33.75 -1.71 -21.12
C GLN A 43 33.53 -0.40 -21.91
N HIS A 44 32.47 0.35 -21.63
CA HIS A 44 32.17 1.61 -22.30
C HIS A 44 31.61 2.63 -21.31
N THR A 45 31.70 3.91 -21.67
CA THR A 45 31.29 5.02 -20.82
C THR A 45 30.47 6.04 -21.62
N LEU A 46 29.39 6.52 -21.02
CA LEU A 46 28.56 7.62 -21.48
C LEU A 46 28.80 8.86 -20.62
N PHE A 47 28.87 10.02 -21.25
CA PHE A 47 29.02 11.32 -20.61
C PHE A 47 27.85 12.21 -21.05
N LEU A 48 27.14 12.78 -20.08
CA LEU A 48 26.02 13.70 -20.30
C LEU A 48 26.42 15.12 -19.88
N LEU A 49 26.34 16.06 -20.81
CA LEU A 49 26.62 17.48 -20.58
C LEU A 49 25.33 18.26 -20.24
N HIS A 50 25.50 19.48 -19.71
CA HIS A 50 24.40 20.35 -19.29
C HIS A 50 23.52 20.87 -20.44
N ASP A 51 24.05 20.89 -21.66
CA ASP A 51 23.26 21.19 -22.86
C ASP A 51 22.37 20.01 -23.30
N GLY A 52 22.50 18.84 -22.66
CA GLY A 52 21.78 17.61 -23.01
C GLY A 52 22.48 16.76 -24.07
N SER A 53 23.69 17.11 -24.49
CA SER A 53 24.47 16.31 -25.44
C SER A 53 25.11 15.09 -24.76
N VAL A 54 25.16 13.98 -25.50
CA VAL A 54 25.69 12.69 -25.02
C VAL A 54 26.94 12.32 -25.80
N TYR A 55 28.03 12.06 -25.07
CA TYR A 55 29.29 11.56 -25.60
C TYR A 55 29.55 10.13 -25.13
N THR A 56 30.18 9.32 -25.95
CA THR A 56 30.47 7.90 -25.65
C THR A 56 31.92 7.55 -25.98
N CYS A 57 32.52 6.63 -25.21
CA CYS A 57 33.83 6.05 -25.50
C CYS A 57 33.94 4.61 -24.96
N GLY A 58 35.00 3.90 -25.34
CA GLY A 58 35.28 2.52 -24.93
C GLY A 58 35.01 1.47 -26.00
N PHE A 59 34.73 0.24 -25.56
CA PHE A 59 34.47 -0.88 -26.45
C PHE A 59 33.17 -0.68 -27.27
N ASN A 60 33.20 -1.01 -28.56
CA ASN A 60 32.06 -0.83 -29.49
C ASN A 60 31.67 -2.10 -30.27
N GLY A 61 32.09 -3.29 -29.81
CA GLY A 61 31.85 -4.55 -30.54
C GLY A 61 30.37 -4.91 -30.71
N CYS A 62 29.52 -4.45 -29.80
CA CYS A 62 28.05 -4.61 -29.85
C CYS A 62 27.34 -3.32 -30.28
N ARG A 63 28.07 -2.35 -30.86
CA ARG A 63 27.55 -1.05 -31.29
C ARG A 63 27.02 -0.16 -30.15
N GLN A 64 27.49 -0.38 -28.92
CA GLN A 64 27.05 0.33 -27.72
C GLN A 64 27.52 1.80 -27.62
N LEU A 65 28.40 2.27 -28.51
CA LEU A 65 28.77 3.70 -28.52
C LEU A 65 27.76 4.58 -29.27
N GLY A 66 26.84 4.02 -30.05
CA GLY A 66 25.86 4.82 -30.79
C GLY A 66 26.44 5.54 -32.02
N HIS A 67 27.72 5.34 -32.32
CA HIS A 67 28.43 5.92 -33.46
C HIS A 67 29.48 4.96 -34.03
N ASN A 68 30.13 5.41 -35.11
CA ASN A 68 31.09 4.63 -35.88
C ASN A 68 32.56 4.96 -35.64
N LYS A 69 32.83 6.01 -34.89
CA LYS A 69 34.19 6.46 -34.56
C LYS A 69 34.85 5.50 -33.58
N ASP A 70 36.18 5.57 -33.51
CA ASP A 70 36.98 4.82 -32.55
C ASP A 70 36.61 5.20 -31.12
N GLY A 71 36.60 4.21 -30.23
CA GLY A 71 36.24 4.38 -28.83
C GLY A 71 37.34 4.95 -27.94
N SER A 72 38.50 5.31 -28.51
CA SER A 72 39.66 5.78 -27.75
C SER A 72 39.40 7.11 -27.01
N PHE A 73 38.53 7.96 -27.56
CA PHE A 73 38.17 9.26 -27.01
C PHE A 73 36.65 9.46 -27.00
N PRO A 74 36.12 10.31 -26.10
CA PRO A 74 34.68 10.60 -26.06
C PRO A 74 34.20 11.30 -27.33
N GLU A 75 33.19 10.71 -27.95
CA GLU A 75 32.66 11.13 -29.24
C GLU A 75 31.15 11.36 -29.18
N LEU A 76 30.67 12.37 -29.91
CA LEU A 76 29.27 12.79 -29.85
C LEU A 76 28.36 11.73 -30.48
N VAL A 77 27.29 11.35 -29.78
CA VAL A 77 26.21 10.54 -30.34
C VAL A 77 25.27 11.43 -31.16
N GLY A 78 25.67 11.74 -32.40
CA GLY A 78 24.97 12.71 -33.25
C GLY A 78 23.50 12.38 -33.53
N ALA A 79 23.07 11.11 -33.36
CA ALA A 79 21.68 10.71 -33.49
C ALA A 79 20.76 11.28 -32.39
N LEU A 80 21.32 11.72 -31.26
CA LEU A 80 20.59 12.32 -30.13
C LEU A 80 20.71 13.84 -30.09
N ASP A 81 21.40 14.47 -31.04
CA ASP A 81 21.72 15.91 -30.99
C ASP A 81 20.47 16.83 -31.01
N THR A 82 19.37 16.35 -31.57
CA THR A 82 18.07 17.06 -31.57
C THR A 82 17.24 16.80 -30.30
N GLN A 83 17.73 15.97 -29.40
CA GLN A 83 17.05 15.56 -28.17
C GLN A 83 17.80 16.14 -26.97
N LYS A 84 17.08 16.84 -26.10
CA LYS A 84 17.68 17.29 -24.83
C LYS A 84 17.67 16.14 -23.82
N ILE A 85 18.79 15.46 -23.68
CA ILE A 85 18.93 14.31 -22.77
C ILE A 85 19.08 14.78 -21.33
N THR A 86 18.43 14.07 -20.40
CA THR A 86 18.43 14.36 -18.96
C THR A 86 19.01 13.23 -18.12
N MET A 87 19.08 12.02 -18.65
CA MET A 87 19.61 10.83 -17.97
C MET A 87 20.22 9.87 -18.98
N VAL A 88 21.29 9.19 -18.56
CA VAL A 88 21.93 8.09 -19.29
C VAL A 88 22.11 6.88 -18.37
N SER A 89 22.01 5.68 -18.93
CA SER A 89 22.24 4.42 -18.22
C SER A 89 22.94 3.41 -19.14
N CYS A 90 23.73 2.52 -18.55
CA CYS A 90 24.51 1.53 -19.29
C CYS A 90 24.35 0.15 -18.66
N GLY A 91 24.11 -0.86 -19.49
CA GLY A 91 24.25 -2.25 -19.09
C GLY A 91 25.62 -2.80 -19.45
N TRP A 92 25.73 -4.12 -19.57
CA TRP A 92 27.00 -4.76 -19.93
C TRP A 92 27.55 -4.26 -21.29
N ALA A 93 26.69 -4.32 -22.31
CA ALA A 93 27.03 -3.99 -23.70
C ALA A 93 25.89 -3.25 -24.44
N HIS A 94 25.04 -2.53 -23.70
CA HIS A 94 23.97 -1.70 -24.24
C HIS A 94 23.83 -0.40 -23.46
N SER A 95 23.17 0.58 -24.05
CA SER A 95 23.06 1.93 -23.52
C SER A 95 21.66 2.47 -23.70
N MET A 96 21.27 3.33 -22.77
CA MET A 96 19.97 3.99 -22.70
C MET A 96 20.14 5.48 -22.44
N ALA A 97 19.26 6.29 -23.01
CA ALA A 97 19.14 7.72 -22.74
C ALA A 97 17.67 8.14 -22.59
N VAL A 98 17.40 9.11 -21.73
CA VAL A 98 16.06 9.67 -21.52
C VAL A 98 16.07 11.16 -21.79
N ASN A 99 15.16 11.65 -22.63
CA ASN A 99 15.02 13.09 -22.91
C ASN A 99 14.12 13.81 -21.89
N GLU A 100 14.03 15.14 -21.98
CA GLU A 100 13.20 15.97 -21.10
C GLU A 100 11.70 15.62 -21.10
N GLN A 101 11.21 15.05 -22.20
CA GLN A 101 9.82 14.58 -22.33
C GLN A 101 9.59 13.23 -21.64
N GLY A 102 10.66 12.55 -21.20
CA GLY A 102 10.59 11.21 -20.61
C GLY A 102 10.56 10.08 -21.64
N GLN A 103 10.98 10.34 -22.88
CA GLN A 103 11.11 9.32 -23.91
C GLN A 103 12.46 8.60 -23.81
N VAL A 104 12.45 7.28 -24.00
CA VAL A 104 13.63 6.42 -23.84
C VAL A 104 14.20 6.01 -25.19
N PHE A 105 15.51 6.19 -25.35
CA PHE A 105 16.28 5.76 -26.53
C PHE A 105 17.25 4.65 -26.15
N ALA A 106 17.32 3.59 -26.96
CA ALA A 106 18.12 2.40 -26.71
C ALA A 106 19.05 2.06 -27.89
N TRP A 107 20.27 1.60 -27.59
CA TRP A 107 21.22 1.05 -28.59
C TRP A 107 22.23 0.10 -27.94
N GLY A 108 23.04 -0.58 -28.76
CA GLY A 108 23.98 -1.62 -28.35
C GLY A 108 23.43 -3.03 -28.54
N ALA A 109 23.85 -3.99 -27.71
CA ALA A 109 23.40 -5.38 -27.76
C ALA A 109 21.88 -5.53 -27.53
N GLY A 110 21.20 -6.37 -28.30
CA GLY A 110 19.75 -6.58 -28.22
C GLY A 110 19.27 -8.05 -28.32
N ASP A 111 20.21 -9.00 -28.32
CA ASP A 111 19.97 -10.44 -28.46
C ASP A 111 19.05 -11.04 -27.38
N ARG A 112 18.96 -10.40 -26.21
CA ARG A 112 18.09 -10.80 -25.09
C ARG A 112 16.83 -9.94 -24.95
N GLY A 113 16.60 -9.02 -25.88
CA GLY A 113 15.50 -8.06 -25.82
C GLY A 113 15.74 -6.86 -24.92
N GLN A 114 16.95 -6.68 -24.39
CA GLN A 114 17.33 -5.61 -23.45
C GLN A 114 17.19 -4.20 -24.03
N LEU A 115 17.06 -4.06 -25.35
CA LEU A 115 16.77 -2.77 -25.99
C LEU A 115 15.29 -2.39 -25.95
N GLY A 116 14.38 -3.33 -25.67
CA GLY A 116 12.95 -3.05 -25.54
C GLY A 116 12.23 -2.71 -26.86
N LEU A 117 12.86 -2.94 -28.01
CA LEU A 117 12.36 -2.53 -29.34
C LEU A 117 11.26 -3.45 -29.91
N GLY A 118 10.93 -4.55 -29.22
CA GLY A 118 9.97 -5.56 -29.66
C GLY A 118 10.55 -6.59 -30.64
N THR A 119 11.82 -6.45 -31.01
CA THR A 119 12.56 -7.34 -31.92
C THR A 119 13.84 -7.84 -31.26
N ALA A 120 14.23 -9.08 -31.53
CA ALA A 120 15.49 -9.67 -31.08
C ALA A 120 16.59 -9.38 -32.12
N GLU A 121 16.98 -8.12 -32.24
CA GLU A 121 18.10 -7.68 -33.08
C GLU A 121 19.42 -7.85 -32.31
N ASN A 122 20.43 -8.52 -32.88
CA ASN A 122 21.70 -8.78 -32.19
C ASN A 122 22.35 -7.50 -31.64
N ALA A 123 22.38 -6.44 -32.45
CA ALA A 123 22.92 -5.16 -32.05
C ALA A 123 22.28 -4.02 -32.84
N VAL A 124 21.97 -2.92 -32.16
CA VAL A 124 21.45 -1.68 -32.74
C VAL A 124 22.50 -0.60 -32.63
N ARG A 125 22.87 -0.02 -33.76
CA ARG A 125 23.96 0.96 -33.82
C ARG A 125 23.53 2.39 -33.56
N ILE A 126 22.32 2.74 -33.95
CA ILE A 126 21.80 4.10 -33.86
C ILE A 126 20.75 4.10 -32.74
N PRO A 127 20.81 5.03 -31.77
CA PRO A 127 19.78 5.19 -30.75
C PRO A 127 18.37 5.15 -31.35
N ARG A 128 17.54 4.22 -30.87
CA ARG A 128 16.15 4.05 -31.32
C ARG A 128 15.19 4.29 -30.18
N LEU A 129 14.10 4.99 -30.49
CA LEU A 129 13.02 5.24 -29.55
C LEU A 129 12.32 3.93 -29.15
N VAL A 130 12.20 3.71 -27.85
CA VAL A 130 11.45 2.59 -27.25
C VAL A 130 9.96 2.94 -27.26
N LYS A 131 9.30 2.67 -28.39
CA LYS A 131 7.92 3.11 -28.68
C LYS A 131 6.90 2.75 -27.59
N ARG A 132 7.06 1.59 -26.92
CA ARG A 132 6.14 1.12 -25.87
C ARG A 132 6.14 1.97 -24.60
N LEU A 133 7.11 2.87 -24.43
CA LEU A 133 7.17 3.80 -23.30
C LEU A 133 6.76 5.23 -23.67
N CYS A 134 6.38 5.51 -24.93
CA CYS A 134 6.09 6.88 -25.37
C CYS A 134 4.88 7.51 -24.68
N ASP A 135 3.92 6.69 -24.25
CA ASP A 135 2.72 7.13 -23.54
C ASP A 135 2.97 7.31 -22.03
N HIS A 136 4.22 7.11 -21.58
CA HIS A 136 4.62 7.22 -20.18
C HIS A 136 5.79 8.19 -20.05
N SER A 137 5.65 9.20 -19.19
CA SER A 137 6.78 10.10 -18.90
C SER A 137 7.78 9.39 -17.98
N ILE A 138 8.85 8.83 -18.54
CA ILE A 138 9.88 8.11 -17.78
C ILE A 138 10.77 9.08 -17.01
N SER A 139 10.96 8.80 -15.71
CA SER A 139 11.81 9.58 -14.80
C SER A 139 13.13 8.89 -14.46
N GLN A 140 13.17 7.55 -14.48
CA GLN A 140 14.38 6.77 -14.25
C GLN A 140 14.44 5.57 -15.19
N VAL A 141 15.64 5.26 -15.69
CA VAL A 141 15.95 3.99 -16.38
C VAL A 141 17.26 3.44 -15.82
N MET A 142 17.28 2.16 -15.50
CA MET A 142 18.47 1.46 -15.00
C MET A 142 18.66 0.16 -15.76
N CYS A 143 19.91 -0.10 -16.14
CA CYS A 143 20.30 -1.26 -16.92
C CYS A 143 21.08 -2.22 -16.03
N GLY A 144 20.70 -3.49 -16.03
CA GLY A 144 21.57 -4.57 -15.57
C GLY A 144 22.45 -5.09 -16.69
N ASN A 145 22.99 -6.30 -16.57
CA ASN A 145 23.83 -6.86 -17.63
C ASN A 145 23.05 -7.03 -18.94
N GLN A 146 21.87 -7.64 -18.86
CA GLN A 146 21.04 -8.04 -20.01
C GLN A 146 19.55 -7.77 -19.80
N HIS A 147 19.19 -6.90 -18.85
CA HIS A 147 17.82 -6.46 -18.60
C HIS A 147 17.79 -4.98 -18.25
N CYS A 148 16.59 -4.41 -18.24
CA CYS A 148 16.35 -3.01 -17.91
C CYS A 148 15.10 -2.88 -17.06
N ILE A 149 15.08 -1.83 -16.25
CA ILE A 149 13.94 -1.39 -15.48
C ILE A 149 13.75 0.12 -15.67
N ALA A 150 12.50 0.57 -15.76
CA ALA A 150 12.16 1.98 -15.89
C ALA A 150 11.01 2.37 -14.97
N LEU A 151 11.10 3.55 -14.37
CA LEU A 151 10.08 4.16 -13.52
C LEU A 151 9.51 5.39 -14.23
N SER A 152 8.19 5.46 -14.33
CA SER A 152 7.50 6.63 -14.83
C SER A 152 7.15 7.62 -13.71
N ARG A 153 6.88 8.87 -14.08
CA ARG A 153 6.50 9.95 -13.14
C ARG A 153 5.18 9.70 -12.42
N ASP A 154 4.31 8.89 -12.99
CA ASP A 154 3.06 8.41 -12.37
C ASP A 154 3.28 7.11 -11.55
N GLY A 155 4.53 6.71 -11.31
CA GLY A 155 4.87 5.61 -10.42
C GLY A 155 4.61 4.21 -10.99
N GLN A 156 4.47 4.07 -12.30
CA GLN A 156 4.43 2.78 -12.96
C GLN A 156 5.86 2.28 -13.21
N LEU A 157 6.07 0.98 -12.99
CA LEU A 157 7.35 0.34 -13.19
C LEU A 157 7.29 -0.60 -14.39
N PHE A 158 8.30 -0.55 -15.25
CA PHE A 158 8.42 -1.38 -16.44
C PHE A 158 9.71 -2.17 -16.40
N THR A 159 9.69 -3.41 -16.89
CA THR A 159 10.86 -4.29 -16.95
C THR A 159 10.93 -5.01 -18.30
N TRP A 160 12.13 -5.24 -18.84
CA TRP A 160 12.33 -5.99 -20.07
C TRP A 160 13.77 -6.54 -20.20
N GLY A 161 13.99 -7.41 -21.19
CA GLY A 161 15.24 -8.12 -21.42
C GLY A 161 15.22 -9.54 -20.87
N GLN A 162 16.39 -10.02 -20.43
CA GLN A 162 16.59 -11.38 -19.92
C GLN A 162 15.82 -11.63 -18.61
N ASN A 163 15.24 -12.83 -18.45
CA ASN A 163 14.54 -13.23 -17.22
C ASN A 163 14.93 -14.61 -16.65
N THR A 164 16.13 -15.12 -16.96
CA THR A 164 16.56 -16.47 -16.57
C THR A 164 16.61 -16.70 -15.06
N ASN A 165 16.79 -15.63 -14.28
CA ASN A 165 16.87 -15.66 -12.81
C ASN A 165 15.70 -14.92 -12.16
N GLY A 166 14.69 -14.53 -12.95
CA GLY A 166 13.56 -13.75 -12.46
C GLY A 166 13.84 -12.26 -12.27
N GLN A 167 14.90 -11.71 -12.87
CA GLN A 167 15.32 -10.30 -12.72
C GLN A 167 14.32 -9.26 -13.25
N LEU A 168 13.29 -9.70 -13.99
CA LEU A 168 12.16 -8.85 -14.38
C LEU A 168 11.06 -8.78 -13.30
N GLY A 169 11.03 -9.71 -12.35
CA GLY A 169 10.08 -9.69 -11.23
C GLY A 169 8.63 -10.08 -11.60
N LEU A 170 8.41 -10.62 -12.80
CA LEU A 170 7.09 -10.87 -13.38
C LEU A 170 6.41 -12.15 -12.87
N GLY A 171 7.11 -13.01 -12.14
CA GLY A 171 6.62 -14.31 -11.68
C GLY A 171 7.50 -15.48 -12.13
N LYS A 172 7.35 -16.61 -11.44
CA LYS A 172 8.11 -17.83 -11.73
C LYS A 172 7.68 -18.41 -13.08
N GLY A 173 8.65 -18.68 -13.96
CA GLY A 173 8.40 -19.27 -15.29
C GLY A 173 8.10 -18.25 -16.39
N GLU A 174 8.04 -16.95 -16.08
CA GLU A 174 7.88 -15.90 -17.09
C GLU A 174 9.10 -15.82 -18.01
N PRO A 175 8.92 -15.76 -19.35
CA PRO A 175 10.04 -15.66 -20.28
C PRO A 175 10.65 -14.25 -20.28
N SER A 176 11.83 -14.15 -20.88
CA SER A 176 12.43 -12.86 -21.28
C SER A 176 11.45 -12.04 -22.13
N LYS A 177 11.45 -10.72 -21.96
CA LYS A 177 10.54 -9.81 -22.68
C LYS A 177 11.32 -8.95 -23.66
N LEU A 178 10.90 -8.94 -24.93
CA LEU A 178 11.54 -8.13 -25.99
C LEU A 178 11.11 -6.66 -25.98
N SER A 179 10.12 -6.32 -25.16
CA SER A 179 9.59 -4.97 -25.01
C SER A 179 9.26 -4.69 -23.53
N PRO A 180 9.26 -3.40 -23.12
CA PRO A 180 8.87 -2.97 -21.78
C PRO A 180 7.54 -3.58 -21.35
N HIS A 181 7.55 -4.24 -20.20
CA HIS A 181 6.38 -4.89 -19.62
C HIS A 181 6.07 -4.31 -18.23
N PRO A 182 4.80 -3.93 -17.94
CA PRO A 182 4.45 -3.37 -16.64
C PRO A 182 4.66 -4.37 -15.49
N LEU A 183 5.34 -3.96 -14.42
CA LEU A 183 5.51 -4.70 -13.18
C LEU A 183 4.49 -4.23 -12.14
N LYS A 184 3.32 -4.88 -12.11
CA LYS A 184 2.18 -4.48 -11.25
C LYS A 184 2.35 -4.85 -9.77
N SER A 185 3.30 -5.72 -9.43
CA SER A 185 3.51 -6.22 -8.07
C SER A 185 4.05 -5.16 -7.09
N LEU A 186 4.41 -3.96 -7.55
CA LEU A 186 4.77 -2.82 -6.69
C LEU A 186 3.84 -1.61 -6.91
N ALA A 187 2.69 -1.80 -7.56
CA ALA A 187 1.78 -0.71 -7.88
C ALA A 187 1.26 0.01 -6.62
N GLY A 188 1.21 1.34 -6.69
CA GLY A 188 0.75 2.20 -5.59
C GLY A 188 1.81 2.51 -4.52
N ILE A 189 2.95 1.83 -4.50
CA ILE A 189 4.06 2.20 -3.61
C ILE A 189 4.75 3.45 -4.17
N PRO A 190 4.96 4.51 -3.37
CA PRO A 190 5.66 5.70 -3.82
C PRO A 190 7.18 5.43 -3.91
N LEU A 191 7.69 5.10 -5.09
CA LEU A 191 9.10 4.76 -5.32
C LEU A 191 10.00 6.00 -5.45
N ALA A 192 11.13 5.97 -4.73
CA ALA A 192 12.19 6.97 -4.75
C ALA A 192 13.23 6.67 -5.83
N GLN A 193 13.64 5.40 -5.92
CA GLN A 193 14.76 4.96 -6.73
C GLN A 193 14.52 3.55 -7.24
N ILE A 194 14.94 3.29 -8.49
CA ILE A 194 15.16 1.94 -9.02
C ILE A 194 16.65 1.72 -9.26
N THR A 195 17.12 0.48 -9.18
CA THR A 195 18.50 0.13 -9.55
C THR A 195 18.58 -1.32 -10.00
N ALA A 196 19.54 -1.62 -10.88
CA ALA A 196 19.79 -2.96 -11.40
C ALA A 196 21.26 -3.31 -11.18
N GLY A 197 21.51 -4.53 -10.69
CA GLY A 197 22.84 -5.12 -10.66
C GLY A 197 23.07 -6.00 -11.88
N GLY A 198 23.93 -7.00 -11.75
CA GLY A 198 24.22 -7.94 -12.83
C GLY A 198 22.97 -8.64 -13.36
N ASP A 199 22.38 -9.49 -12.52
CA ASP A 199 21.16 -10.27 -12.82
C ASP A 199 20.10 -10.11 -11.73
N HIS A 200 20.07 -8.97 -11.04
CA HIS A 200 19.10 -8.65 -10.00
C HIS A 200 18.68 -7.19 -10.08
N SER A 201 17.56 -6.87 -9.42
CA SER A 201 16.91 -5.57 -9.49
C SER A 201 16.39 -5.17 -8.12
N PHE A 202 16.37 -3.87 -7.86
CA PHE A 202 15.85 -3.28 -6.64
C PHE A 202 14.96 -2.09 -6.92
N ALA A 203 13.99 -1.90 -6.03
CA ALA A 203 13.19 -0.69 -5.90
C ALA A 203 13.20 -0.21 -4.44
N LEU A 204 13.36 1.10 -4.26
CA LEU A 204 13.37 1.76 -2.97
C LEU A 204 12.15 2.69 -2.87
N SER A 205 11.34 2.56 -1.82
CA SER A 205 10.24 3.47 -1.54
C SER A 205 10.72 4.78 -0.90
N LEU A 206 9.92 5.84 -1.01
CA LEU A 206 10.16 7.12 -0.32
C LEU A 206 10.17 6.97 1.21
N SER A 207 9.56 5.92 1.76
CA SER A 207 9.59 5.62 3.21
C SER A 207 10.62 4.57 3.59
N GLY A 208 11.60 4.29 2.72
CA GLY A 208 12.75 3.42 3.02
C GLY A 208 12.47 1.92 2.98
N ALA A 209 11.34 1.48 2.45
CA ALA A 209 11.14 0.06 2.15
C ALA A 209 11.96 -0.34 0.93
N VAL A 210 12.66 -1.46 1.03
CA VAL A 210 13.56 -1.98 -0.02
C VAL A 210 13.01 -3.29 -0.56
N PHE A 211 12.78 -3.36 -1.87
CA PHE A 211 12.30 -4.56 -2.56
C PHE A 211 13.37 -5.05 -3.53
N GLY A 212 13.82 -6.30 -3.37
CA GLY A 212 14.82 -6.94 -4.24
C GLY A 212 14.27 -8.19 -4.94
N TRP A 213 14.70 -8.43 -6.18
CA TRP A 213 14.36 -9.63 -6.95
C TRP A 213 15.44 -9.98 -8.00
N GLY A 214 15.35 -11.17 -8.56
CA GLY A 214 16.33 -11.74 -9.50
C GLY A 214 17.27 -12.75 -8.85
N LYS A 215 18.49 -12.82 -9.37
CA LYS A 215 19.54 -13.73 -8.91
C LYS A 215 19.92 -13.46 -7.44
N ASN A 216 20.08 -14.51 -6.64
CA ASN A 216 20.42 -14.41 -5.22
C ASN A 216 21.47 -15.44 -4.76
N ARG A 217 22.22 -16.06 -5.66
CA ARG A 217 23.14 -17.16 -5.31
C ARG A 217 24.22 -16.78 -4.29
N ALA A 218 24.61 -15.50 -4.27
CA ALA A 218 25.59 -14.96 -3.33
C ALA A 218 24.93 -14.28 -2.11
N GLY A 219 23.60 -14.19 -2.04
CA GLY A 219 22.87 -13.43 -1.02
C GLY A 219 22.68 -11.95 -1.36
N GLN A 220 22.87 -11.54 -2.62
CA GLN A 220 22.80 -10.15 -3.06
C GLN A 220 21.42 -9.49 -2.90
N LEU A 221 20.37 -10.28 -2.62
CA LEU A 221 19.06 -9.75 -2.27
C LEU A 221 18.89 -9.45 -0.77
N GLY A 222 19.79 -9.94 0.09
CA GLY A 222 19.74 -9.66 1.54
C GLY A 222 18.58 -10.36 2.26
N LEU A 223 18.12 -11.50 1.75
CA LEU A 223 16.92 -12.22 2.24
C LEU A 223 17.23 -13.37 3.20
N ASN A 224 18.49 -13.50 3.66
CA ASN A 224 18.97 -14.60 4.51
C ASN A 224 18.91 -16.00 3.87
N ASP A 225 19.00 -16.06 2.54
CA ASP A 225 19.12 -17.32 1.79
C ASP A 225 19.81 -17.06 0.44
N LYS A 226 19.94 -18.13 -0.36
CA LYS A 226 20.58 -18.12 -1.68
C LYS A 226 19.61 -18.39 -2.85
N GLN A 227 18.31 -18.27 -2.62
CA GLN A 227 17.29 -18.64 -3.61
C GLN A 227 16.94 -17.46 -4.50
N ASP A 228 16.93 -17.66 -5.82
CA ASP A 228 16.52 -16.62 -6.78
C ASP A 228 15.04 -16.23 -6.54
N ARG A 229 14.70 -14.96 -6.77
CA ARG A 229 13.35 -14.42 -6.55
C ARG A 229 12.78 -13.92 -7.86
N ALA A 230 11.72 -14.58 -8.34
CA ALA A 230 11.05 -14.16 -9.57
C ALA A 230 9.98 -13.07 -9.36
N VAL A 231 9.81 -12.57 -8.13
CA VAL A 231 8.92 -11.46 -7.78
C VAL A 231 9.62 -10.54 -6.77
N PRO A 232 9.32 -9.23 -6.75
CA PRO A 232 9.81 -8.30 -5.74
C PRO A 232 9.59 -8.81 -4.31
N CYS A 233 10.66 -8.92 -3.53
CA CYS A 233 10.63 -9.38 -2.15
C CYS A 233 11.14 -8.29 -1.21
N HIS A 234 10.40 -8.05 -0.12
CA HIS A 234 10.78 -7.02 0.86
C HIS A 234 11.98 -7.46 1.71
N VAL A 235 13.03 -6.63 1.73
CA VAL A 235 14.24 -6.80 2.56
C VAL A 235 13.94 -6.28 3.98
N LYS A 236 13.26 -7.10 4.77
CA LYS A 236 12.74 -6.72 6.09
C LYS A 236 13.77 -6.10 7.03
N PHE A 237 15.03 -6.52 6.96
CA PHE A 237 16.12 -6.01 7.80
C PHE A 237 16.36 -4.50 7.62
N LEU A 238 16.13 -3.97 6.42
CA LEU A 238 16.38 -2.56 6.10
C LEU A 238 15.21 -1.63 6.44
N ARG A 239 14.01 -2.18 6.73
CA ARG A 239 12.78 -1.38 6.90
C ARG A 239 12.88 -0.33 7.99
N SER A 240 13.59 -0.62 9.08
CA SER A 240 13.77 0.31 10.21
C SER A 240 15.05 1.15 10.12
N GLN A 241 15.82 1.04 9.04
CA GLN A 241 17.14 1.67 8.93
C GLN A 241 17.12 3.03 8.22
N LYS A 242 15.94 3.52 7.80
CA LYS A 242 15.81 4.77 7.03
C LYS A 242 16.69 4.79 5.77
N VAL A 243 16.63 3.72 4.97
CA VAL A 243 17.37 3.64 3.70
C VAL A 243 16.85 4.69 2.72
N VAL A 244 17.78 5.39 2.07
CA VAL A 244 17.51 6.51 1.15
C VAL A 244 18.17 6.35 -0.21
N TYR A 245 19.14 5.43 -0.33
CA TYR A 245 19.80 5.15 -1.61
C TYR A 245 20.30 3.70 -1.69
N ILE A 246 20.24 3.10 -2.87
CA ILE A 246 20.78 1.75 -3.16
C ILE A 246 21.71 1.81 -4.37
N SER A 247 22.81 1.06 -4.31
CA SER A 247 23.71 0.83 -5.43
C SER A 247 24.00 -0.65 -5.58
N CYS A 248 23.94 -1.17 -6.79
CA CYS A 248 24.16 -2.58 -7.09
C CYS A 248 25.45 -2.76 -7.88
N GLY A 249 26.24 -3.77 -7.53
CA GLY A 249 27.27 -4.35 -8.39
C GLY A 249 26.76 -5.57 -9.13
N ASP A 250 27.68 -6.41 -9.61
CA ASP A 250 27.32 -7.61 -10.40
C ASP A 250 26.62 -8.65 -9.51
N GLU A 251 27.20 -8.92 -8.34
CA GLU A 251 26.68 -9.90 -7.36
C GLU A 251 26.67 -9.37 -5.91
N HIS A 252 26.71 -8.05 -5.70
CA HIS A 252 26.56 -7.42 -4.38
C HIS A 252 25.69 -6.18 -4.43
N THR A 253 25.23 -5.75 -3.26
CA THR A 253 24.35 -4.61 -3.08
C THR A 253 24.82 -3.77 -1.89
N ALA A 254 24.77 -2.46 -2.04
CA ALA A 254 25.00 -1.49 -0.99
C ALA A 254 23.75 -0.65 -0.74
N ALA A 255 23.42 -0.40 0.52
CA ALA A 255 22.31 0.44 0.96
C ALA A 255 22.83 1.54 1.87
N LEU A 256 22.47 2.78 1.55
CA LEU A 256 22.83 3.98 2.30
C LEU A 256 21.61 4.51 3.05
N THR A 257 21.83 4.84 4.31
CA THR A 257 20.80 5.35 5.23
C THR A 257 20.85 6.87 5.35
N LYS A 258 19.76 7.49 5.80
CA LYS A 258 19.64 8.95 5.93
C LYS A 258 20.68 9.55 6.88
N ASP A 259 21.10 8.82 7.91
CA ASP A 259 22.15 9.20 8.86
C ASP A 259 23.57 8.88 8.36
N GLY A 260 23.73 8.38 7.13
CA GLY A 260 25.03 8.10 6.52
C GLY A 260 25.65 6.76 6.91
N GLY A 261 24.88 5.85 7.51
CA GLY A 261 25.27 4.45 7.68
C GLY A 261 25.25 3.68 6.36
N LEU A 262 26.32 2.92 6.10
CA LEU A 262 26.47 2.06 4.92
C LEU A 262 26.29 0.59 5.28
N PHE A 263 25.38 -0.09 4.57
CA PHE A 263 25.16 -1.52 4.64
C PHE A 263 25.53 -2.18 3.31
N THR A 264 26.14 -3.36 3.37
CA THR A 264 26.57 -4.15 2.20
C THR A 264 26.20 -5.61 2.39
N PHE A 265 25.86 -6.28 1.29
CA PHE A 265 25.50 -7.70 1.27
C PHE A 265 25.64 -8.32 -0.13
N GLY A 266 25.72 -9.65 -0.20
CA GLY A 266 25.96 -10.42 -1.42
C GLY A 266 27.34 -11.05 -1.48
N ASP A 267 27.94 -11.10 -2.68
CA ASP A 267 29.25 -11.67 -2.90
C ASP A 267 30.35 -10.85 -2.21
N GLY A 268 31.20 -11.53 -1.45
CA GLY A 268 32.35 -10.94 -0.78
C GLY A 268 33.69 -11.42 -1.30
N SER A 269 33.72 -12.23 -2.36
CA SER A 269 34.91 -12.95 -2.83
C SER A 269 36.15 -12.06 -3.04
N TRP A 270 35.96 -10.79 -3.42
CA TRP A 270 37.03 -9.81 -3.67
C TRP A 270 37.14 -8.73 -2.58
N GLY A 271 36.36 -8.84 -1.50
CA GLY A 271 36.30 -7.84 -0.44
C GLY A 271 35.38 -6.65 -0.74
N GLN A 272 34.53 -6.73 -1.77
CA GLN A 272 33.65 -5.64 -2.23
C GLN A 272 32.57 -5.22 -1.22
N LEU A 273 32.43 -5.97 -0.12
CA LEU A 273 31.55 -5.66 1.01
C LEU A 273 32.24 -4.86 2.11
N GLY A 274 33.58 -4.80 2.14
CA GLY A 274 34.30 -3.93 3.09
C GLY A 274 34.25 -4.39 4.56
N HIS A 275 34.02 -5.68 4.83
CA HIS A 275 33.91 -6.22 6.20
C HIS A 275 35.20 -6.87 6.73
N GLY A 276 36.36 -6.58 6.12
CA GLY A 276 37.64 -7.19 6.48
C GLY A 276 37.74 -8.68 6.17
N SER A 277 36.81 -9.22 5.36
CA SER A 277 36.75 -10.64 4.99
C SER A 277 36.39 -10.82 3.51
N THR A 278 36.52 -12.05 3.01
CA THR A 278 36.08 -12.44 1.66
C THR A 278 34.82 -13.31 1.68
N ASN A 279 34.06 -13.28 2.78
CA ASN A 279 32.86 -14.08 2.94
C ASN A 279 31.65 -13.37 2.34
N ASN A 280 30.72 -14.16 1.82
CA ASN A 280 29.42 -13.65 1.37
C ASN A 280 28.55 -13.30 2.59
N GLU A 281 27.77 -12.23 2.46
CA GLU A 281 26.83 -11.79 3.49
C GLU A 281 25.41 -11.96 2.96
N LEU A 282 24.64 -12.88 3.56
CA LEU A 282 23.26 -13.19 3.14
C LEU A 282 22.23 -12.18 3.66
N LEU A 283 22.63 -11.34 4.61
CA LEU A 283 21.85 -10.29 5.23
C LEU A 283 22.61 -8.97 5.13
N PRO A 284 21.92 -7.82 5.03
CA PRO A 284 22.56 -6.52 5.07
C PRO A 284 23.40 -6.35 6.34
N ARG A 285 24.71 -6.16 6.18
CA ARG A 285 25.65 -5.94 7.28
C ARG A 285 26.21 -4.53 7.20
N ARG A 286 26.25 -3.84 8.33
CA ARG A 286 26.83 -2.49 8.41
C ARG A 286 28.36 -2.57 8.26
N VAL A 287 28.93 -1.67 7.46
CA VAL A 287 30.39 -1.52 7.30
C VAL A 287 30.95 -0.81 8.54
N LEU A 288 31.62 -1.57 9.42
CA LEU A 288 32.04 -1.10 10.74
C LEU A 288 33.15 -0.05 10.67
N GLU A 289 34.05 -0.18 9.70
CA GLU A 289 35.20 0.71 9.51
C GLU A 289 34.78 2.14 9.11
N LEU A 290 33.56 2.35 8.64
CA LEU A 290 32.98 3.66 8.36
C LEU A 290 32.04 4.15 9.48
N MET A 291 31.91 3.42 10.59
CA MET A 291 31.12 3.88 11.73
C MET A 291 31.72 5.13 12.36
N GLY A 292 30.85 6.06 12.77
CA GLY A 292 31.24 7.37 13.26
C GLY A 292 31.55 8.39 12.16
N THR A 293 31.55 7.97 10.89
CA THR A 293 31.52 8.87 9.74
C THR A 293 30.14 8.87 9.11
N GLU A 294 29.81 9.96 8.42
CA GLU A 294 28.58 10.07 7.65
C GLU A 294 28.90 9.87 6.16
N VAL A 295 28.54 8.72 5.58
CA VAL A 295 28.68 8.51 4.14
C VAL A 295 27.58 9.29 3.41
N SER A 296 27.92 10.06 2.38
CA SER A 296 26.94 10.82 1.58
C SER A 296 26.70 10.24 0.19
N GLN A 297 27.65 9.45 -0.33
CA GLN A 297 27.51 8.78 -1.63
C GLN A 297 28.10 7.37 -1.57
N VAL A 298 27.50 6.46 -2.32
CA VAL A 298 28.01 5.12 -2.57
C VAL A 298 27.86 4.78 -4.05
N ALA A 299 28.86 4.14 -4.64
CA ALA A 299 28.80 3.64 -6.01
C ALA A 299 29.43 2.23 -6.08
N CYS A 300 28.65 1.26 -6.54
CA CYS A 300 29.11 -0.10 -6.79
C CYS A 300 29.50 -0.24 -8.27
N GLY A 301 30.71 -0.76 -8.52
CA GLY A 301 31.09 -1.30 -9.81
C GLY A 301 30.84 -2.80 -9.87
N ARG A 302 31.51 -3.52 -10.77
CA ARG A 302 31.29 -4.96 -10.92
C ARG A 302 31.63 -5.74 -9.65
N HIS A 303 32.83 -5.51 -9.13
CA HIS A 303 33.40 -6.22 -7.98
C HIS A 303 34.10 -5.26 -7.01
N HIS A 304 33.72 -3.99 -7.00
CA HIS A 304 34.26 -2.99 -6.08
C HIS A 304 33.21 -1.96 -5.68
N THR A 305 33.49 -1.24 -4.60
CA THR A 305 32.59 -0.25 -4.02
C THR A 305 33.40 1.00 -3.65
N LEU A 306 32.86 2.16 -3.99
CA LEU A 306 33.35 3.47 -3.56
C LEU A 306 32.36 4.12 -2.59
N ALA A 307 32.86 4.79 -1.57
CA ALA A 307 32.06 5.56 -0.61
C ALA A 307 32.69 6.93 -0.34
N LEU A 308 31.88 8.00 -0.37
CA LEU A 308 32.32 9.36 -0.08
C LEU A 308 31.90 9.79 1.32
N VAL A 309 32.86 10.31 2.09
CA VAL A 309 32.63 10.96 3.38
C VAL A 309 32.85 12.48 3.20
N PRO A 310 31.80 13.31 3.22
CA PRO A 310 31.88 14.72 2.86
C PRO A 310 32.66 15.55 3.90
N SER A 311 32.58 15.19 5.19
CA SER A 311 33.27 15.92 6.28
C SER A 311 34.79 15.98 6.11
N SER A 312 35.37 14.96 5.49
CA SER A 312 36.80 14.89 5.17
C SER A 312 37.10 15.04 3.68
N SER A 313 36.06 15.16 2.84
CA SER A 313 36.16 15.04 1.37
C SER A 313 36.94 13.80 0.91
N MET A 314 36.91 12.73 1.72
CA MET A 314 37.67 11.50 1.49
C MET A 314 36.80 10.47 0.78
N VAL A 315 37.36 9.82 -0.23
CA VAL A 315 36.75 8.68 -0.91
C VAL A 315 37.41 7.41 -0.43
N TYR A 316 36.62 6.45 0.02
CA TYR A 316 37.06 5.11 0.39
C TYR A 316 36.73 4.12 -0.71
N ALA A 317 37.63 3.20 -0.98
CA ALA A 317 37.50 2.15 -1.98
C ALA A 317 37.76 0.77 -1.37
N PHE A 318 36.98 -0.23 -1.77
CA PHE A 318 37.16 -1.62 -1.36
C PHE A 318 36.62 -2.59 -2.42
N GLY A 319 37.17 -3.79 -2.47
CA GLY A 319 36.87 -4.82 -3.47
C GLY A 319 38.06 -5.17 -4.37
N CYS A 320 37.72 -5.68 -5.56
CA CYS A 320 38.66 -6.09 -6.59
C CYS A 320 39.51 -4.90 -7.07
N ASN A 321 40.80 -5.13 -7.29
CA ASN A 321 41.74 -4.12 -7.79
C ASN A 321 42.64 -4.65 -8.93
N SER A 322 42.21 -5.74 -9.58
CA SER A 322 42.99 -6.40 -10.65
C SER A 322 43.28 -5.49 -11.86
N GLN A 323 42.45 -4.47 -12.07
CA GLN A 323 42.60 -3.45 -13.11
C GLN A 323 42.84 -2.06 -12.53
N GLY A 324 43.22 -1.94 -11.26
CA GLY A 324 43.45 -0.63 -10.63
C GLY A 324 42.17 0.16 -10.32
N GLN A 325 41.00 -0.45 -10.37
CA GLN A 325 39.69 0.21 -10.20
C GLN A 325 39.46 0.82 -8.81
N LEU A 326 40.29 0.50 -7.81
CA LEU A 326 40.23 1.16 -6.51
C LEU A 326 40.92 2.53 -6.50
N GLY A 327 41.86 2.80 -7.42
CA GLY A 327 42.55 4.09 -7.51
C GLY A 327 43.51 4.38 -6.35
N THR A 328 43.92 3.36 -5.60
CA THR A 328 44.70 3.50 -4.36
C THR A 328 46.21 3.51 -4.59
N GLY A 329 46.68 3.25 -5.81
CA GLY A 329 48.10 3.12 -6.16
C GLY A 329 48.78 1.83 -5.66
N ILE A 330 48.08 1.03 -4.85
CA ILE A 330 48.55 -0.26 -4.35
C ILE A 330 48.13 -1.40 -5.27
N LEU A 331 48.94 -2.46 -5.30
CA LEU A 331 48.63 -3.71 -5.99
C LEU A 331 47.84 -4.63 -5.04
N GLY A 332 46.71 -5.14 -5.51
CA GLY A 332 45.89 -6.10 -4.78
C GLY A 332 44.56 -5.55 -4.26
N ASP A 333 43.66 -6.48 -3.95
CA ASP A 333 42.29 -6.21 -3.53
C ASP A 333 42.23 -5.66 -2.09
N ALA A 334 41.22 -4.84 -1.80
CA ALA A 334 41.03 -4.27 -0.46
C ALA A 334 39.77 -4.85 0.19
N ARG A 335 39.93 -5.50 1.34
CA ARG A 335 38.83 -6.16 2.07
C ARG A 335 38.09 -5.25 3.05
N SER A 336 38.68 -4.11 3.37
CA SER A 336 38.11 -3.06 4.21
C SER A 336 38.24 -1.71 3.49
N PRO A 337 37.36 -0.74 3.77
CA PRO A 337 37.40 0.59 3.17
C PRO A 337 38.78 1.24 3.28
N PHE A 338 39.41 1.49 2.13
CA PHE A 338 40.74 2.09 2.05
C PHE A 338 40.66 3.49 1.45
N PRO A 339 41.24 4.52 2.08
CA PRO A 339 41.17 5.89 1.57
C PRO A 339 41.99 6.05 0.27
N ILE A 340 41.36 6.64 -0.74
CA ILE A 340 42.04 7.06 -1.98
C ILE A 340 42.86 8.32 -1.68
N LYS A 341 44.18 8.24 -1.85
CA LYS A 341 45.07 9.40 -1.69
C LYS A 341 44.83 10.40 -2.83
N THR A 342 44.28 11.57 -2.51
CA THR A 342 44.05 12.67 -3.46
C THR A 342 45.21 13.66 -3.55
N SER A 343 46.41 13.28 -3.11
CA SER A 343 47.63 14.10 -3.13
C SER A 343 47.98 14.70 -4.51
N PHE A 344 47.38 14.18 -5.58
CA PHE A 344 47.53 14.61 -6.97
C PHE A 344 46.81 15.92 -7.34
N LEU A 345 45.94 16.43 -6.47
CA LEU A 345 45.26 17.71 -6.69
C LEU A 345 46.14 18.92 -6.29
N SER A 346 47.13 18.70 -5.42
CA SER A 346 48.27 19.59 -5.28
C SER A 346 49.34 19.13 -6.27
N GLY A 347 49.51 19.84 -7.38
CA GLY A 347 50.74 19.72 -8.15
C GLY A 347 51.96 19.91 -7.25
N ASN A 348 53.11 19.34 -7.63
CA ASN A 348 54.40 19.34 -6.92
C ASN A 348 55.02 20.73 -6.62
N LEU A 349 54.27 21.66 -6.04
CA LEU A 349 54.73 22.96 -5.59
C LEU A 349 54.07 23.25 -4.25
N GLN A 350 54.91 23.29 -3.21
CA GLN A 350 54.61 24.04 -1.99
C GLN A 350 54.29 25.49 -2.37
N ARG A 351 53.01 25.81 -2.56
CA ARG A 351 52.40 27.15 -2.46
C ARG A 351 50.91 27.02 -2.83
N GLU A 352 50.06 27.36 -1.85
CA GLU A 352 48.59 27.44 -1.94
C GLU A 352 47.85 26.10 -2.06
N THR A 353 47.48 25.52 -0.92
CA THR A 353 46.51 24.42 -0.79
C THR A 353 45.14 24.87 -1.31
N LYS A 354 44.92 24.78 -2.62
CA LYS A 354 43.56 24.86 -3.17
C LYS A 354 42.80 23.64 -2.65
N GLN A 355 41.81 23.86 -1.79
CA GLN A 355 40.96 22.81 -1.27
C GLN A 355 40.00 22.41 -2.39
N TYR A 356 40.05 21.14 -2.80
CA TYR A 356 39.18 20.59 -3.85
C TYR A 356 38.05 19.82 -3.20
N MET A 357 36.85 19.97 -3.75
CA MET A 357 35.65 19.35 -3.22
C MET A 357 35.14 18.28 -4.19
N VAL A 358 34.92 17.06 -3.69
CA VAL A 358 34.37 15.95 -4.48
C VAL A 358 32.87 16.18 -4.69
N ILE A 359 32.43 16.20 -5.94
CA ILE A 359 31.02 16.41 -6.32
C ILE A 359 30.27 15.09 -6.44
N LYS A 360 30.80 14.12 -7.19
CA LYS A 360 30.13 12.84 -7.49
C LYS A 360 31.14 11.72 -7.71
N ILE A 361 30.93 10.56 -7.10
CA ILE A 361 31.65 9.31 -7.38
C ILE A 361 30.85 8.44 -8.35
N ILE A 362 31.53 7.82 -9.32
CA ILE A 362 30.91 6.93 -10.32
C ILE A 362 31.78 5.67 -10.47
N CYS A 363 31.12 4.51 -10.55
CA CYS A 363 31.75 3.23 -10.83
C CYS A 363 31.18 2.63 -12.12
N GLY A 364 32.06 2.03 -12.93
CA GLY A 364 31.70 1.16 -14.05
C GLY A 364 31.98 -0.30 -13.77
N GLY A 365 32.12 -1.09 -14.83
CA GLY A 365 32.55 -2.50 -14.72
C GLY A 365 33.84 -2.62 -13.92
N ASP A 366 34.97 -2.28 -14.55
CA ASP A 366 36.31 -2.35 -13.94
C ASP A 366 37.04 -0.99 -13.97
N HIS A 367 36.30 0.11 -13.95
CA HIS A 367 36.85 1.46 -13.98
C HIS A 367 35.99 2.43 -13.17
N SER A 368 36.51 3.61 -12.86
CA SER A 368 35.84 4.57 -11.98
C SER A 368 36.18 6.02 -12.32
N PHE A 369 35.26 6.91 -11.97
CA PHE A 369 35.37 8.34 -12.20
C PHE A 369 35.03 9.13 -10.93
N LEU A 370 35.63 10.31 -10.84
CA LEU A 370 35.35 11.28 -9.78
C LEU A 370 35.21 12.67 -10.39
N LEU A 371 34.06 13.29 -10.12
CA LEU A 371 33.82 14.69 -10.44
C LEU A 371 34.21 15.55 -9.24
N TYR A 372 34.99 16.60 -9.47
CA TYR A 372 35.43 17.51 -8.43
C TYR A 372 35.34 18.95 -8.91
N SER A 373 35.18 19.89 -7.97
CA SER A 373 35.20 21.33 -8.21
C SER A 373 36.26 22.01 -7.35
N ASN A 374 36.72 23.16 -7.81
CA ASN A 374 37.53 24.09 -7.02
C ASN A 374 36.58 25.10 -6.35
N GLU A 375 36.90 25.60 -5.16
CA GLU A 375 36.05 26.52 -4.39
C GLU A 375 35.57 27.78 -5.14
N GLN A 376 36.23 28.17 -6.23
CA GLN A 376 35.80 29.30 -7.07
C GLN A 376 34.55 29.01 -7.93
N ASN A 377 34.21 27.74 -8.15
CA ASN A 377 33.02 27.31 -8.88
C ASN A 377 31.97 26.78 -7.89
N SER A 378 30.85 27.50 -7.77
CA SER A 378 29.73 27.30 -6.84
C SER A 378 28.89 26.04 -7.13
N ILE A 379 29.49 24.85 -7.19
CA ILE A 379 28.79 23.58 -7.37
C ILE A 379 28.90 22.78 -6.06
N ASN A 380 27.77 22.62 -5.38
CA ASN A 380 27.71 21.85 -4.14
C ASN A 380 27.84 20.34 -4.41
N PRO A 381 28.45 19.56 -3.50
CA PRO A 381 28.49 18.11 -3.58
C PRO A 381 27.09 17.53 -3.62
N VAL A 382 26.92 16.48 -4.44
CA VAL A 382 25.66 15.75 -4.43
C VAL A 382 25.59 14.94 -3.14
N ASP A 383 24.49 15.02 -2.40
CA ASP A 383 24.26 14.17 -1.24
C ASP A 383 23.14 13.19 -1.57
N PHE A 384 23.46 11.90 -1.68
CA PHE A 384 22.46 10.86 -1.99
C PHE A 384 21.51 10.61 -0.82
N ARG A 385 21.78 11.17 0.37
CA ARG A 385 20.85 11.12 1.50
C ARG A 385 19.66 12.07 1.35
N VAL A 386 19.77 13.07 0.47
CA VAL A 386 18.71 14.06 0.23
C VAL A 386 17.85 13.60 -0.94
N ILE A 387 16.66 13.07 -0.61
CA ILE A 387 15.70 12.61 -1.61
C ILE A 387 14.93 13.79 -2.20
N ASN A 388 14.93 13.91 -3.53
CA ASN A 388 14.07 14.84 -4.24
C ASN A 388 12.92 14.08 -4.92
N ILE A 389 11.73 14.15 -4.30
CA ILE A 389 10.52 13.45 -4.76
C ILE A 389 10.15 13.84 -6.20
N SER A 390 10.32 15.11 -6.59
CA SER A 390 9.92 15.59 -7.91
C SER A 390 10.81 15.07 -9.05
N LYS A 391 11.96 14.47 -8.72
CA LYS A 391 12.82 13.79 -9.70
C LYS A 391 12.28 12.40 -10.05
N SER A 392 11.73 11.65 -9.08
CA SER A 392 11.24 10.29 -9.32
C SER A 392 9.75 10.26 -9.70
N LEU A 393 8.93 11.00 -8.97
CA LEU A 393 7.47 11.00 -9.09
C LEU A 393 6.93 12.41 -9.32
N SER A 394 5.65 12.45 -9.65
CA SER A 394 4.89 13.68 -9.72
C SER A 394 3.99 13.85 -8.47
N PRO A 395 4.51 14.35 -7.32
CA PRO A 395 3.68 14.62 -6.14
C PRO A 395 2.68 15.75 -6.40
N ILE A 396 1.47 15.60 -5.88
CA ILE A 396 0.34 16.51 -6.00
C ILE A 396 0.39 17.47 -4.83
N ASN A 397 0.68 18.74 -5.11
CA ASN A 397 0.72 19.82 -4.13
C ASN A 397 0.05 21.08 -4.70
N TYR A 398 -0.08 22.11 -3.88
CA TYR A 398 -0.73 23.36 -4.27
C TYR A 398 -0.08 24.01 -5.50
N GLU A 399 1.25 24.10 -5.54
CA GLU A 399 1.97 24.71 -6.67
C GLU A 399 1.65 24.02 -7.98
N ARG A 400 1.59 22.68 -7.96
CA ARG A 400 1.28 21.89 -9.15
C ARG A 400 -0.20 21.98 -9.54
N LEU A 401 -1.12 21.95 -8.58
CA LEU A 401 -2.54 22.21 -8.85
C LEU A 401 -2.73 23.58 -9.51
N ASN A 402 -2.03 24.61 -9.01
CA ASN A 402 -2.09 25.94 -9.59
C ASN A 402 -1.48 25.99 -11.00
N SER A 403 -0.38 25.26 -11.23
CA SER A 403 0.22 25.11 -12.57
C SER A 403 -0.74 24.44 -13.55
N TRP A 404 -1.38 23.33 -13.17
CA TRP A 404 -2.37 22.64 -14.00
C TRP A 404 -3.60 23.51 -14.26
N ARG A 405 -4.07 24.25 -13.24
CA ARG A 405 -5.17 25.20 -13.38
C ARG A 405 -4.86 26.24 -14.45
N LEU A 406 -3.68 26.87 -14.39
CA LEU A 406 -3.25 27.85 -15.40
C LEU A 406 -3.12 27.20 -16.78
N LYS A 407 -2.55 25.99 -16.88
CA LYS A 407 -2.44 25.27 -18.15
C LYS A 407 -3.80 24.97 -18.76
N LEU A 408 -4.79 24.52 -17.98
CA LEU A 408 -6.15 24.27 -18.47
C LEU A 408 -6.90 25.55 -18.88
N MET A 409 -6.55 26.69 -18.28
CA MET A 409 -7.14 27.99 -18.66
C MET A 409 -6.59 28.52 -19.98
N TYR A 410 -5.29 28.33 -20.25
CA TYR A 410 -4.62 28.92 -21.41
C TYR A 410 -4.43 27.96 -22.59
N ASN A 411 -4.45 26.64 -22.37
CA ASN A 411 -4.29 25.63 -23.41
C ASN A 411 -5.58 24.82 -23.60
N THR A 412 -6.07 24.77 -24.83
CA THR A 412 -7.19 23.91 -25.27
C THR A 412 -6.76 22.53 -25.75
N ASP A 413 -5.46 22.20 -25.64
CA ASP A 413 -4.93 20.92 -26.11
C ASP A 413 -5.37 19.75 -25.23
N SER A 414 -6.00 18.76 -25.85
CA SER A 414 -6.47 17.53 -25.19
C SER A 414 -5.33 16.69 -24.58
N SER A 415 -4.11 16.82 -25.09
CA SER A 415 -2.93 16.15 -24.57
C SER A 415 -2.60 16.58 -23.13
N VAL A 416 -2.67 17.88 -22.84
CA VAL A 416 -2.37 18.42 -21.50
C VAL A 416 -3.40 17.94 -20.48
N ALA A 417 -4.67 17.89 -20.87
CA ALA A 417 -5.73 17.35 -20.03
C ALA A 417 -5.49 15.86 -19.73
N ASN A 418 -5.12 15.06 -20.74
CA ASN A 418 -4.81 13.65 -20.56
C ASN A 418 -3.61 13.42 -19.63
N ASP A 419 -2.54 14.23 -19.74
CA ASP A 419 -1.39 14.15 -18.84
C ASP A 419 -1.76 14.41 -17.38
N ILE A 420 -2.64 15.39 -17.14
CA ILE A 420 -3.16 15.70 -15.80
C ILE A 420 -3.99 14.54 -15.27
N VAL A 421 -4.87 13.96 -16.10
CA VAL A 421 -5.71 12.81 -15.73
C VAL A 421 -4.87 11.60 -15.34
N ILE A 422 -3.80 11.30 -16.11
CA ILE A 422 -2.85 10.22 -15.81
C ILE A 422 -2.21 10.45 -14.45
N GLN A 423 -1.73 11.67 -14.16
CA GLN A 423 -1.09 11.98 -12.88
C GLN A 423 -2.07 11.91 -11.70
N LEU A 424 -3.31 12.37 -11.87
CA LEU A 424 -4.39 12.26 -10.88
C LEU A 424 -4.85 10.81 -10.67
N SER A 425 -4.67 9.93 -11.65
CA SER A 425 -5.06 8.52 -11.56
C SER A 425 -4.04 7.65 -10.80
N SER A 426 -2.86 8.21 -10.46
CA SER A 426 -1.78 7.44 -9.83
C SER A 426 -1.88 7.40 -8.31
N ALA A 427 -2.14 6.20 -7.78
CA ALA A 427 -2.07 5.94 -6.34
C ALA A 427 -0.68 6.27 -5.75
N ALA A 428 0.40 6.01 -6.50
CA ALA A 428 1.77 6.28 -6.04
C ALA A 428 2.02 7.78 -5.88
N CYS A 429 1.52 8.61 -6.80
CA CYS A 429 1.61 10.07 -6.70
C CYS A 429 0.85 10.59 -5.47
N TRP A 430 -0.40 10.16 -5.25
CA TRP A 430 -1.16 10.52 -4.05
C TRP A 430 -0.42 10.08 -2.77
N ASN A 431 0.04 8.83 -2.71
CA ASN A 431 0.78 8.31 -1.56
C ASN A 431 2.11 9.03 -1.29
N ALA A 432 2.77 9.56 -2.33
CA ALA A 432 4.01 10.34 -2.21
C ALA A 432 3.77 11.78 -1.73
N SER A 433 2.56 12.31 -1.91
CA SER A 433 2.26 13.74 -1.74
C SER A 433 2.10 14.17 -0.29
N PHE A 434 1.64 13.25 0.56
CA PHE A 434 1.28 13.54 1.96
C PHE A 434 2.09 12.70 2.93
N LEU A 435 3.35 12.39 2.60
CA LEU A 435 4.24 11.72 3.53
C LEU A 435 4.44 12.62 4.76
N ASP A 436 4.30 12.05 5.96
CA ASP A 436 4.57 12.80 7.18
C ASP A 436 6.09 12.97 7.35
N GLN A 437 6.53 14.20 7.10
CA GLN A 437 7.94 14.60 7.19
C GLN A 437 8.30 15.07 8.60
N SER A 438 7.33 15.24 9.50
CA SER A 438 7.61 15.59 10.90
C SER A 438 8.39 14.44 11.55
N ASP A 439 9.60 14.71 12.06
CA ASP A 439 10.49 13.70 12.66
C ASP A 439 10.67 12.39 11.83
N ASP A 440 10.64 12.49 10.49
CA ASP A 440 10.80 11.31 9.62
C ASP A 440 9.80 10.17 9.92
N THR A 441 8.61 10.48 10.42
CA THR A 441 7.60 9.48 10.81
C THR A 441 7.16 8.60 9.64
N HIS A 442 7.20 9.10 8.40
CA HIS A 442 6.93 8.26 7.22
C HIS A 442 7.86 7.03 7.14
N PHE A 443 9.12 7.09 7.60
CA PHE A 443 10.00 5.90 7.66
C PHE A 443 9.54 4.86 8.70
N LYS A 444 8.70 5.24 9.66
CA LYS A 444 8.14 4.34 10.70
C LYS A 444 6.88 3.61 10.20
N THR A 445 6.56 3.68 8.92
CA THR A 445 5.31 3.13 8.35
C THR A 445 5.19 1.62 8.53
N ASN A 446 4.07 1.19 9.09
CA ASN A 446 3.78 -0.20 9.42
C ASN A 446 2.25 -0.41 9.58
N PRO A 447 1.76 -1.65 9.81
CA PRO A 447 0.33 -1.92 10.02
C PRO A 447 -0.40 -1.10 11.11
N LYS A 448 0.31 -0.41 12.00
CA LYS A 448 -0.24 0.47 13.04
C LYS A 448 -0.10 1.95 12.72
N ILE A 449 0.95 2.34 11.99
CA ILE A 449 1.28 3.74 11.70
C ILE A 449 1.29 3.94 10.18
N PRO A 450 0.37 4.73 9.61
CA PRO A 450 0.31 4.93 8.16
C PRO A 450 1.43 5.82 7.62
N GLY A 451 2.01 6.70 8.45
CA GLY A 451 3.11 7.59 8.06
C GLY A 451 2.71 8.64 7.03
N ILE A 452 1.47 9.14 7.11
CA ILE A 452 0.92 10.20 6.26
C ILE A 452 0.41 11.37 7.10
N ASP A 453 0.53 12.57 6.56
CA ASP A 453 -0.05 13.79 7.12
C ASP A 453 -1.48 13.99 6.57
N LEU A 454 -2.46 13.52 7.34
CA LEU A 454 -3.89 13.67 7.00
C LEU A 454 -4.34 15.14 7.03
N ASN A 455 -3.66 16.03 7.76
CA ASN A 455 -4.00 17.44 7.75
C ASN A 455 -3.65 18.06 6.40
N SER A 456 -2.49 17.74 5.85
CA SER A 456 -2.10 18.16 4.49
C SER A 456 -3.05 17.62 3.41
N VAL A 457 -3.60 16.41 3.58
CA VAL A 457 -4.64 15.87 2.69
C VAL A 457 -5.88 16.76 2.70
N ARG A 458 -6.39 17.12 3.89
CA ARG A 458 -7.57 17.98 4.04
C ARG A 458 -7.38 19.35 3.43
N VAL A 459 -6.26 20.00 3.74
CA VAL A 459 -5.93 21.33 3.21
C VAL A 459 -5.87 21.32 1.67
N LEU A 460 -5.31 20.27 1.07
CA LEU A 460 -5.27 20.15 -0.38
C LEU A 460 -6.68 19.97 -0.97
N PHE A 461 -7.50 19.11 -0.38
CA PHE A 461 -8.87 18.90 -0.86
C PHE A 461 -9.77 20.12 -0.67
N GLU A 462 -9.68 20.81 0.46
CA GLU A 462 -10.35 22.11 0.66
C GLU A 462 -9.93 23.12 -0.41
N CYS A 463 -8.65 23.14 -0.78
CA CYS A 463 -8.18 23.97 -1.88
C CYS A 463 -8.79 23.54 -3.23
N LEU A 464 -8.84 22.24 -3.52
CA LEU A 464 -9.41 21.69 -4.75
C LEU A 464 -10.93 21.96 -4.85
N SER A 465 -11.63 22.05 -3.72
CA SER A 465 -13.06 22.38 -3.66
C SER A 465 -13.37 23.86 -3.89
N LYS A 466 -12.36 24.75 -3.92
CA LYS A 466 -12.60 26.18 -4.21
C LYS A 466 -13.08 26.38 -5.65
N PRO A 467 -13.96 27.36 -5.92
CA PRO A 467 -14.50 27.60 -7.28
C PRO A 467 -13.45 27.79 -8.37
N ALA A 468 -12.27 28.33 -8.02
CA ALA A 468 -11.15 28.51 -8.93
C ALA A 468 -10.57 27.19 -9.49
N PHE A 469 -10.82 26.06 -8.82
CA PHE A 469 -10.29 24.74 -9.17
C PHE A 469 -11.39 23.77 -9.65
N SER A 470 -12.61 24.25 -9.92
CA SER A 470 -13.76 23.42 -10.31
C SER A 470 -13.48 22.48 -11.48
N GLY A 471 -12.81 22.97 -12.54
CA GLY A 471 -12.42 22.14 -13.68
C GLY A 471 -11.44 21.03 -13.31
N LEU A 472 -10.52 21.27 -12.38
CA LEU A 472 -9.62 20.22 -11.88
C LEU A 472 -10.33 19.23 -10.96
N LEU A 473 -11.29 19.69 -10.16
CA LEU A 473 -12.11 18.82 -9.32
C LEU A 473 -12.95 17.84 -10.16
N GLU A 474 -13.49 18.30 -11.29
CA GLU A 474 -14.22 17.45 -12.23
C GLU A 474 -13.31 16.41 -12.91
N GLN A 475 -12.12 16.84 -13.35
CA GLN A 475 -11.10 15.93 -13.91
C GLN A 475 -10.60 14.91 -12.87
N ALA A 476 -10.40 15.33 -11.62
CA ALA A 476 -10.03 14.43 -10.52
C ALA A 476 -11.15 13.42 -10.24
N SER A 477 -12.41 13.86 -10.20
CA SER A 477 -13.56 12.98 -10.00
C SER A 477 -13.68 11.94 -11.12
N THR A 478 -13.54 12.38 -12.38
CA THR A 478 -13.56 11.49 -13.56
C THR A 478 -12.41 10.49 -13.52
N SER A 479 -11.21 10.94 -13.13
CA SER A 479 -10.02 10.09 -12.98
C SER A 479 -10.21 9.05 -11.86
N PHE A 480 -10.82 9.44 -10.75
CA PHE A 480 -11.12 8.53 -9.63
C PHE A 480 -12.14 7.45 -10.03
N GLU A 481 -13.21 7.85 -10.72
CA GLU A 481 -14.27 6.97 -11.21
C GLU A 481 -13.74 5.96 -12.24
N SER A 482 -13.05 6.45 -13.27
CA SER A 482 -12.71 5.64 -14.45
C SER A 482 -11.39 4.88 -14.34
N LEU A 483 -10.42 5.38 -13.56
CA LEU A 483 -9.06 4.85 -13.53
C LEU A 483 -8.62 4.40 -12.14
N LEU A 484 -8.60 5.31 -11.15
CA LEU A 484 -7.95 5.02 -9.85
C LEU A 484 -8.71 3.96 -9.04
N ILE A 485 -10.00 4.16 -8.73
CA ILE A 485 -10.79 3.26 -7.87
C ILE A 485 -10.86 1.84 -8.45
N PRO A 486 -11.16 1.65 -9.76
CA PRO A 486 -11.19 0.31 -10.36
C PRO A 486 -9.86 -0.44 -10.28
N GLN A 487 -8.73 0.28 -10.34
CA GLN A 487 -7.37 -0.28 -10.33
C GLN A 487 -6.83 -0.61 -8.93
N LEU A 488 -7.54 -0.24 -7.86
CA LEU A 488 -7.11 -0.51 -6.49
C LEU A 488 -6.97 -2.03 -6.21
N PRO A 489 -5.79 -2.53 -5.83
CA PRO A 489 -5.57 -3.97 -5.71
C PRO A 489 -6.28 -4.58 -4.49
N ARG A 490 -6.70 -5.85 -4.60
CA ARG A 490 -7.28 -6.62 -3.48
C ARG A 490 -6.25 -6.95 -2.39
N SER A 491 -5.02 -7.17 -2.83
CA SER A 491 -3.86 -7.46 -1.99
C SER A 491 -2.74 -6.45 -2.33
N PRO A 492 -2.76 -5.25 -1.72
CA PRO A 492 -1.71 -4.28 -1.96
C PRO A 492 -0.34 -4.83 -1.51
N PRO A 493 0.73 -4.56 -2.27
CA PRO A 493 2.01 -5.27 -2.09
C PRO A 493 2.76 -4.88 -0.82
N ASP A 494 2.48 -3.69 -0.29
CA ASP A 494 2.99 -3.21 0.99
C ASP A 494 1.97 -2.27 1.64
N VAL A 495 2.09 -2.05 2.95
CA VAL A 495 1.28 -1.08 3.69
C VAL A 495 1.39 0.34 3.11
N GLU A 496 2.51 0.73 2.49
CA GLU A 496 2.62 2.05 1.86
C GLU A 496 1.62 2.27 0.73
N ALA A 497 1.25 1.21 -0.01
CA ALA A 497 0.24 1.31 -1.06
C ALA A 497 -1.18 1.51 -0.50
N MET A 498 -1.42 1.09 0.76
CA MET A 498 -2.73 1.21 1.44
C MET A 498 -3.12 2.64 1.80
N ARG A 499 -2.17 3.57 1.84
CA ARG A 499 -2.41 4.98 2.20
C ARG A 499 -3.48 5.63 1.33
N ILE A 500 -3.62 5.18 0.09
CA ILE A 500 -4.60 5.70 -0.87
C ILE A 500 -6.05 5.56 -0.37
N TYR A 501 -6.36 4.49 0.39
CA TYR A 501 -7.70 4.30 0.94
C TYR A 501 -8.03 5.35 2.01
N LEU A 502 -7.04 5.77 2.81
CA LEU A 502 -7.21 6.85 3.78
C LEU A 502 -7.36 8.21 3.07
N ILE A 503 -6.53 8.46 2.06
CA ILE A 503 -6.57 9.70 1.27
C ILE A 503 -7.94 9.83 0.58
N LEU A 504 -8.41 8.79 -0.10
CA LEU A 504 -9.70 8.83 -0.79
C LEU A 504 -10.88 8.97 0.18
N SER A 505 -10.80 8.44 1.40
CA SER A 505 -11.85 8.60 2.42
C SER A 505 -12.09 10.05 2.85
N GLU A 506 -11.11 10.94 2.65
CA GLU A 506 -11.21 12.37 2.97
C GLU A 506 -11.67 13.22 1.77
N TYR A 507 -11.97 12.60 0.62
CA TYR A 507 -12.33 13.32 -0.60
C TYR A 507 -13.73 13.98 -0.49
N PRO A 508 -13.85 15.33 -0.58
CA PRO A 508 -15.11 16.02 -0.30
C PRO A 508 -16.27 15.64 -1.21
N ALA A 509 -15.99 15.30 -2.47
CA ALA A 509 -17.04 14.97 -3.43
C ALA A 509 -17.78 13.66 -3.11
N LEU A 510 -17.27 12.85 -2.16
CA LEU A 510 -17.94 11.65 -1.69
C LEU A 510 -19.24 11.93 -0.92
N GLN A 511 -19.39 13.14 -0.39
CA GLN A 511 -20.57 13.58 0.37
C GLN A 511 -21.72 14.07 -0.52
N ASP A 512 -21.45 14.36 -1.81
CA ASP A 512 -22.48 14.80 -2.74
C ASP A 512 -23.30 13.60 -3.23
N SER A 513 -24.62 13.69 -3.11
CA SER A 513 -25.57 12.65 -3.52
C SER A 513 -25.47 12.31 -5.01
N LYS A 514 -25.02 13.25 -5.85
CA LYS A 514 -24.77 13.01 -7.28
C LYS A 514 -23.68 11.98 -7.54
N ASN A 515 -22.73 11.86 -6.60
CA ASN A 515 -21.54 11.03 -6.75
C ASN A 515 -21.64 9.68 -6.03
N TYR A 516 -22.73 9.40 -5.31
CA TYR A 516 -22.88 8.16 -4.54
C TYR A 516 -22.71 6.90 -5.41
N ILE A 517 -23.38 6.86 -6.56
CA ILE A 517 -23.35 5.71 -7.48
C ILE A 517 -22.00 5.63 -8.23
N ARG A 518 -21.40 6.78 -8.56
CA ARG A 518 -20.20 6.89 -9.41
C ARG A 518 -18.88 6.73 -8.64
N LEU A 519 -18.83 7.20 -7.39
CA LEU A 519 -17.58 7.28 -6.61
C LEU A 519 -17.70 6.60 -5.25
N THR A 520 -18.66 7.00 -4.41
CA THR A 520 -18.66 6.63 -2.99
C THR A 520 -18.94 5.14 -2.75
N ILE A 521 -19.89 4.56 -3.49
CA ILE A 521 -20.19 3.12 -3.42
C ILE A 521 -19.10 2.29 -4.12
N PRO A 522 -18.60 2.63 -5.32
CA PRO A 522 -17.43 1.97 -5.90
C PRO A 522 -16.21 1.95 -4.99
N LEU A 523 -15.93 3.04 -4.26
CA LEU A 523 -14.88 3.07 -3.25
C LEU A 523 -15.17 2.10 -2.10
N ALA A 524 -16.41 2.07 -1.60
CA ALA A 524 -16.82 1.12 -0.56
C ALA A 524 -16.63 -0.34 -0.99
N MET A 525 -17.04 -0.67 -2.21
CA MET A 525 -16.82 -1.99 -2.80
C MET A 525 -15.33 -2.31 -2.94
N ALA A 526 -14.50 -1.34 -3.35
CA ALA A 526 -13.05 -1.53 -3.43
C ALA A 526 -12.41 -1.81 -2.07
N ILE A 527 -12.88 -1.15 -1.00
CA ILE A 527 -12.44 -1.40 0.38
C ILE A 527 -12.89 -2.79 0.86
N LEU A 528 -14.15 -3.17 0.63
CA LEU A 528 -14.68 -4.48 1.03
C LEU A 528 -14.04 -5.65 0.28
N ARG A 529 -13.48 -5.38 -0.91
CA ARG A 529 -12.75 -6.34 -1.73
C ARG A 529 -11.33 -6.65 -1.23
N LEU A 530 -10.84 -5.91 -0.24
CA LEU A 530 -9.52 -6.12 0.34
C LEU A 530 -9.42 -7.50 1.03
N ASP A 531 -8.27 -8.14 0.86
CA ASP A 531 -7.95 -9.38 1.58
C ASP A 531 -7.93 -9.16 3.10
N THR A 532 -8.06 -10.25 3.86
CA THR A 532 -8.20 -10.22 5.32
C THR A 532 -7.10 -9.44 6.04
N ASN A 533 -5.85 -9.53 5.57
CA ASN A 533 -4.71 -8.83 6.19
C ASN A 533 -4.75 -7.31 5.89
N PRO A 534 -4.74 -6.83 4.63
CA PRO A 534 -4.94 -5.42 4.29
C PRO A 534 -6.18 -4.79 4.95
N SER A 535 -7.29 -5.53 4.99
CA SER A 535 -8.54 -5.07 5.58
C SER A 535 -8.41 -4.78 7.08
N LYS A 536 -7.66 -5.61 7.82
CA LYS A 536 -7.33 -5.38 9.24
C LYS A 536 -6.37 -4.20 9.45
N VAL A 537 -5.44 -3.98 8.53
CA VAL A 537 -4.55 -2.80 8.59
C VAL A 537 -5.37 -1.52 8.49
N LEU A 538 -6.29 -1.46 7.52
CA LEU A 538 -7.16 -0.30 7.35
C LEU A 538 -8.06 -0.08 8.57
N ASP A 539 -8.63 -1.14 9.15
CA ASP A 539 -9.43 -1.06 10.39
C ASP A 539 -8.63 -0.43 11.54
N ASN A 540 -7.36 -0.86 11.70
CA ASN A 540 -6.49 -0.31 12.74
C ASN A 540 -6.17 1.16 12.48
N TRP A 541 -5.94 1.57 11.24
CA TRP A 541 -5.67 2.96 10.91
C TRP A 541 -6.88 3.86 11.12
N TRP A 542 -8.08 3.38 10.78
CA TRP A 542 -9.31 4.12 11.07
C TRP A 542 -9.56 4.34 12.56
N CYS A 543 -9.02 3.49 13.45
CA CYS A 543 -9.08 3.71 14.90
C CYS A 543 -8.29 4.95 15.38
N PHE A 544 -7.38 5.49 14.55
CA PHE A 544 -6.55 6.65 14.88
C PHE A 544 -6.95 7.91 14.10
N VAL A 545 -7.99 7.83 13.27
CA VAL A 545 -8.50 8.98 12.52
C VAL A 545 -9.23 9.92 13.47
N ASP A 546 -9.21 11.22 13.14
CA ASP A 546 -9.93 12.24 13.91
C ASP A 546 -11.44 11.96 13.96
N GLY A 547 -12.05 12.16 15.13
CA GLY A 547 -13.46 11.86 15.36
C GLY A 547 -14.42 12.59 14.41
N ASN A 548 -14.10 13.81 13.96
CA ASN A 548 -14.93 14.53 13.00
C ASN A 548 -14.89 13.87 11.63
N VAL A 549 -13.75 13.35 11.21
CA VAL A 549 -13.62 12.63 9.93
C VAL A 549 -14.37 11.31 10.00
N PHE A 550 -14.22 10.58 11.10
CA PHE A 550 -14.95 9.34 11.32
C PHE A 550 -16.48 9.58 11.31
N THR A 551 -16.95 10.65 11.96
CA THR A 551 -18.35 11.09 11.93
C THR A 551 -18.83 11.37 10.50
N ARG A 552 -18.07 12.16 9.72
CA ARG A 552 -18.39 12.44 8.31
C ARG A 552 -18.49 11.16 7.47
N MET A 553 -17.64 10.17 7.70
CA MET A 553 -17.71 8.88 7.00
C MET A 553 -18.99 8.13 7.34
N VAL A 554 -19.33 8.01 8.63
CA VAL A 554 -20.55 7.34 9.10
C VAL A 554 -21.80 8.02 8.53
N ASP A 555 -21.87 9.36 8.59
CA ASP A 555 -22.99 10.12 8.06
C ASP A 555 -23.14 9.99 6.54
N THR A 556 -22.03 10.01 5.80
CA THR A 556 -22.06 9.81 4.33
C THR A 556 -22.71 8.47 3.97
N TYR A 557 -22.29 7.37 4.61
CA TYR A 557 -22.86 6.07 4.31
C TYR A 557 -24.30 5.90 4.84
N LYS A 558 -24.67 6.55 5.95
CA LYS A 558 -26.09 6.64 6.38
C LYS A 558 -26.95 7.36 5.34
N SER A 559 -26.47 8.49 4.80
CA SER A 559 -27.17 9.20 3.73
C SER A 559 -27.30 8.38 2.46
N ILE A 560 -26.32 7.51 2.14
CA ILE A 560 -26.42 6.59 1.00
C ILE A 560 -27.51 5.53 1.23
N VAL A 561 -27.65 4.99 2.45
CA VAL A 561 -28.73 4.05 2.78
C VAL A 561 -30.09 4.71 2.54
N VAL A 562 -30.29 5.94 3.03
CA VAL A 562 -31.54 6.70 2.82
C VAL A 562 -31.77 7.01 1.34
N PHE A 563 -30.72 7.40 0.60
CA PHE A 563 -30.78 7.64 -0.84
C PHE A 563 -31.21 6.39 -1.62
N MET A 564 -30.68 5.21 -1.26
CA MET A 564 -31.06 3.96 -1.91
C MET A 564 -32.51 3.58 -1.63
N LEU A 565 -32.98 3.76 -0.39
CA LEU A 565 -34.36 3.48 0.01
C LEU A 565 -35.39 4.40 -0.67
N THR A 566 -35.05 5.67 -0.89
CA THR A 566 -35.97 6.67 -1.45
C THR A 566 -35.92 6.80 -2.98
N GLY A 567 -34.72 6.79 -3.56
CA GLY A 567 -34.50 7.07 -4.99
C GLY A 567 -33.71 6.02 -5.76
N GLY A 568 -33.02 5.09 -5.09
CA GLY A 568 -32.16 4.12 -5.76
C GLY A 568 -32.90 3.10 -6.63
N LYS A 569 -34.13 2.73 -6.24
CA LYS A 569 -34.96 1.73 -6.95
C LYS A 569 -35.35 2.15 -8.38
N THR A 570 -35.35 3.46 -8.69
CA THR A 570 -35.71 3.98 -10.01
C THR A 570 -34.51 4.23 -10.92
N LEU A 571 -33.30 4.35 -10.35
CA LEU A 571 -32.08 4.76 -11.06
C LEU A 571 -31.20 3.57 -11.48
N LEU A 572 -31.34 2.41 -10.84
CA LEU A 572 -30.44 1.27 -11.02
C LEU A 572 -31.20 0.01 -11.46
N VAL A 573 -30.54 -0.80 -12.29
CA VAL A 573 -31.01 -2.16 -12.60
C VAL A 573 -30.97 -3.00 -11.30
N PRO A 574 -31.96 -3.87 -11.02
CA PRO A 574 -32.08 -4.57 -9.74
C PRO A 574 -30.78 -5.21 -9.22
N VAL A 575 -30.02 -5.89 -10.09
CA VAL A 575 -28.75 -6.55 -9.72
C VAL A 575 -27.68 -5.57 -9.21
N PHE A 576 -27.59 -4.39 -9.80
CA PHE A 576 -26.63 -3.38 -9.34
C PHE A 576 -27.12 -2.70 -8.05
N TYR A 577 -28.43 -2.50 -7.92
CA TYR A 577 -29.04 -1.96 -6.72
C TYR A 577 -28.71 -2.81 -5.48
N ASP A 578 -28.97 -4.12 -5.53
CA ASP A 578 -28.76 -5.01 -4.38
C ASP A 578 -27.29 -5.09 -3.97
N ASN A 579 -26.38 -5.21 -4.93
CA ASN A 579 -24.94 -5.22 -4.67
C ASN A 579 -24.45 -3.91 -4.03
N TYR A 580 -24.96 -2.77 -4.51
CA TYR A 580 -24.55 -1.45 -4.02
C TYR A 580 -25.09 -1.19 -2.63
N PHE A 581 -26.33 -1.60 -2.38
CA PHE A 581 -26.98 -1.48 -1.08
C PHE A 581 -26.30 -2.37 -0.04
N LEU A 582 -26.01 -3.64 -0.37
CA LEU A 582 -25.27 -4.55 0.49
C LEU A 582 -23.87 -4.02 0.82
N ALA A 583 -23.13 -3.53 -0.18
CA ALA A 583 -21.79 -2.97 0.02
C ALA A 583 -21.82 -1.76 0.97
N THR A 584 -22.85 -0.91 0.87
CA THR A 584 -23.03 0.24 1.76
C THR A 584 -23.23 -0.22 3.21
N LEU A 585 -24.12 -1.19 3.43
CA LEU A 585 -24.42 -1.71 4.78
C LEU A 585 -23.22 -2.46 5.38
N GLN A 586 -22.51 -3.27 4.59
CA GLN A 586 -21.29 -3.97 5.03
C GLN A 586 -20.18 -3.00 5.40
N LEU A 587 -20.04 -1.88 4.69
CA LEU A 587 -19.05 -0.87 5.05
C LEU A 587 -19.45 -0.13 6.33
N LEU A 588 -20.73 0.20 6.52
CA LEU A 588 -21.23 0.74 7.80
C LEU A 588 -20.98 -0.24 8.95
N GLU A 589 -21.17 -1.54 8.73
CA GLU A 589 -20.87 -2.58 9.72
C GLU A 589 -19.37 -2.62 10.05
N LYS A 590 -18.51 -2.45 9.05
CA LYS A 590 -17.05 -2.34 9.23
C LYS A 590 -16.68 -1.11 10.06
N LEU A 591 -17.25 0.06 9.75
CA LEU A 591 -17.06 1.27 10.56
C LEU A 591 -17.57 1.09 11.99
N HIS A 592 -18.73 0.44 12.16
CA HIS A 592 -19.26 0.12 13.48
C HIS A 592 -18.28 -0.74 14.30
N LYS A 593 -17.71 -1.78 13.70
CA LYS A 593 -16.69 -2.64 14.35
C LYS A 593 -15.41 -1.88 14.72
N VAL A 594 -15.01 -0.89 13.92
CA VAL A 594 -13.90 0.02 14.25
C VAL A 594 -14.27 0.91 15.43
N ASN A 595 -15.48 1.48 15.43
CA ASN A 595 -15.95 2.35 16.50
C ASN A 595 -16.03 1.63 17.85
N LEU A 596 -16.39 0.34 17.88
CA LEU A 596 -16.37 -0.46 19.12
C LEU A 596 -14.97 -0.55 19.76
N LYS A 597 -13.90 -0.33 18.99
CA LYS A 597 -12.51 -0.33 19.50
C LYS A 597 -12.04 1.07 19.87
N ALA A 598 -12.37 2.07 19.06
CA ALA A 598 -11.80 3.41 19.16
C ALA A 598 -12.71 4.42 19.89
N ASN A 599 -14.01 4.14 20.00
CA ASN A 599 -15.03 5.00 20.60
C ASN A 599 -15.02 6.43 20.03
N HIS A 600 -14.95 6.57 18.69
CA HIS A 600 -14.97 7.87 18.03
C HIS A 600 -16.31 8.59 18.15
N VAL A 601 -17.42 7.83 18.04
CA VAL A 601 -18.79 8.32 18.14
C VAL A 601 -19.63 7.45 19.06
N GLU A 602 -20.72 7.99 19.60
CA GLU A 602 -21.67 7.21 20.39
C GLU A 602 -22.36 6.11 19.56
N TYR A 603 -22.75 5.01 20.20
CA TYR A 603 -23.47 3.91 19.55
C TYR A 603 -24.77 4.38 18.88
N SER A 604 -25.46 5.33 19.50
CA SER A 604 -26.70 5.97 19.02
C SER A 604 -26.52 6.69 17.68
N HIS A 605 -25.31 7.17 17.37
CA HIS A 605 -25.04 7.92 16.15
C HIS A 605 -25.14 7.06 14.88
N PHE A 606 -25.02 5.73 15.00
CA PHE A 606 -25.22 4.80 13.89
C PHE A 606 -26.68 4.56 13.53
N TYR A 607 -27.63 5.00 14.36
CA TYR A 607 -29.06 4.84 14.07
C TYR A 607 -29.47 5.66 12.84
N ILE A 608 -30.33 5.06 12.00
CA ILE A 608 -30.94 5.70 10.84
C ILE A 608 -32.45 5.82 11.13
N PRO A 609 -32.94 6.97 11.62
CA PRO A 609 -34.33 7.14 12.00
C PRO A 609 -35.31 6.90 10.85
N ASP A 610 -34.92 7.27 9.62
CA ASP A 610 -35.74 7.13 8.42
C ASP A 610 -36.05 5.67 8.05
N VAL A 611 -35.29 4.69 8.56
CA VAL A 611 -35.56 3.27 8.30
C VAL A 611 -36.92 2.86 8.87
N THR A 612 -37.30 3.39 10.04
CA THR A 612 -38.59 3.06 10.68
C THR A 612 -39.79 3.61 9.89
N SER A 613 -39.60 4.68 9.13
CA SER A 613 -40.68 5.28 8.32
C SER A 613 -40.72 4.75 6.88
N LEU A 614 -39.58 4.35 6.33
CA LEU A 614 -39.45 3.93 4.93
C LEU A 614 -39.58 2.42 4.71
N VAL A 615 -39.39 1.60 5.74
CA VAL A 615 -39.35 0.14 5.63
C VAL A 615 -40.28 -0.51 6.65
N ASP A 616 -41.07 -1.49 6.21
CA ASP A 616 -41.81 -2.37 7.11
C ASP A 616 -40.82 -3.36 7.76
N ILE A 617 -40.52 -3.10 9.03
CA ILE A 617 -39.57 -3.90 9.82
C ILE A 617 -40.08 -5.34 10.01
N GLN A 618 -41.41 -5.56 10.08
CA GLN A 618 -41.96 -6.89 10.27
C GLN A 618 -41.74 -7.74 9.02
N GLU A 619 -42.04 -7.18 7.85
CA GLU A 619 -41.87 -7.86 6.57
C GLU A 619 -40.38 -8.13 6.26
N ASP A 620 -39.50 -7.16 6.53
CA ASP A 620 -38.05 -7.30 6.35
C ASP A 620 -37.45 -8.37 7.29
N TYR A 621 -37.92 -8.42 8.55
CA TYR A 621 -37.51 -9.44 9.51
C TYR A 621 -37.91 -10.84 9.05
N LEU A 622 -39.15 -11.01 8.57
CA LEU A 622 -39.65 -12.29 8.08
C LEU A 622 -38.85 -12.76 6.85
N LYS A 623 -38.56 -11.87 5.90
CA LYS A 623 -37.71 -12.18 4.73
C LYS A 623 -36.31 -12.63 5.17
N TRP A 624 -35.72 -11.92 6.13
CA TRP A 624 -34.43 -12.30 6.69
C TRP A 624 -34.46 -13.66 7.40
N PHE A 625 -35.47 -13.90 8.22
CA PHE A 625 -35.63 -15.15 8.94
C PHE A 625 -35.78 -16.35 7.99
N LEU A 626 -36.64 -16.22 6.97
CA LEU A 626 -36.86 -17.25 5.95
C LEU A 626 -35.58 -17.53 5.15
N SER A 627 -34.83 -16.48 4.77
CA SER A 627 -33.56 -16.66 4.07
C SER A 627 -32.53 -17.46 4.88
N LYS A 628 -32.55 -17.37 6.22
CA LYS A 628 -31.71 -18.22 7.08
C LYS A 628 -32.21 -19.66 7.19
N ALA A 629 -33.51 -19.88 7.06
CA ALA A 629 -34.12 -21.21 7.15
C ALA A 629 -33.87 -22.05 5.88
N GLU A 630 -33.93 -21.44 4.69
CA GLU A 630 -33.66 -22.11 3.41
C GLU A 630 -32.22 -22.63 3.30
N ILE A 631 -31.24 -21.93 3.89
CA ILE A 631 -29.82 -22.37 3.91
C ILE A 631 -29.64 -23.72 4.64
N LYS A 632 -30.60 -24.16 5.47
CA LYS A 632 -30.55 -25.45 6.17
C LYS A 632 -31.21 -26.61 5.42
N VAL A 633 -31.98 -26.36 4.36
CA VAL A 633 -32.67 -27.40 3.58
C VAL A 633 -32.10 -27.38 2.17
N GLY A 634 -31.21 -28.33 1.86
CA GLY A 634 -30.44 -28.34 0.61
C GLY A 634 -31.26 -28.55 -0.67
N SER A 635 -31.97 -27.53 -1.13
CA SER A 635 -32.60 -27.46 -2.45
C SER A 635 -31.84 -26.51 -3.37
N SER A 636 -31.62 -26.96 -4.61
CA SER A 636 -30.95 -26.25 -5.70
C SER A 636 -31.58 -24.88 -5.99
N PRO A 637 -30.80 -23.83 -6.31
CA PRO A 637 -31.34 -22.51 -6.59
C PRO A 637 -31.99 -22.48 -7.99
N SER A 638 -33.29 -22.18 -8.06
CA SER A 638 -33.95 -21.72 -9.29
C SER A 638 -33.42 -20.34 -9.68
N GLN A 639 -33.22 -20.13 -10.98
CA GLN A 639 -32.48 -19.00 -11.58
C GLN A 639 -33.19 -17.62 -11.52
N SER A 640 -33.93 -17.29 -10.46
CA SER A 640 -34.59 -15.98 -10.35
C SER A 640 -34.65 -15.34 -8.96
N ASP A 641 -34.10 -15.95 -7.90
CA ASP A 641 -34.20 -15.38 -6.55
C ASP A 641 -32.82 -15.07 -5.99
N PHE A 642 -32.35 -13.84 -6.24
CA PHE A 642 -31.25 -13.25 -5.49
C PHE A 642 -31.79 -12.83 -4.11
N PRO A 643 -31.07 -13.09 -3.00
CA PRO A 643 -31.56 -12.71 -1.67
C PRO A 643 -31.68 -11.20 -1.59
N SER A 644 -32.89 -10.71 -1.29
CA SER A 644 -33.13 -9.30 -0.99
C SER A 644 -32.24 -8.90 0.19
N VAL A 645 -31.60 -7.73 0.08
CA VAL A 645 -30.78 -7.20 1.17
C VAL A 645 -31.70 -6.80 2.32
N ASN A 646 -31.64 -7.55 3.42
CA ASN A 646 -32.52 -7.31 4.57
C ASN A 646 -31.81 -6.43 5.61
N LEU A 647 -32.46 -5.34 6.01
CA LEU A 647 -31.91 -4.38 6.96
C LEU A 647 -31.83 -4.95 8.39
N CYS A 648 -32.73 -5.87 8.74
CA CYS A 648 -32.72 -6.58 10.02
C CYS A 648 -31.45 -7.42 10.24
N ALA A 649 -30.69 -7.71 9.17
CA ALA A 649 -29.36 -8.31 9.29
C ALA A 649 -28.31 -7.38 9.94
N PHE A 650 -28.59 -6.08 10.04
CA PHE A 650 -27.68 -5.05 10.55
C PHE A 650 -28.29 -4.27 11.74
N PRO A 651 -28.48 -4.87 12.94
CA PRO A 651 -29.24 -4.25 14.03
C PRO A 651 -28.67 -2.94 14.58
N PHE A 652 -27.39 -2.62 14.31
CA PHE A 652 -26.76 -1.40 14.80
C PHE A 652 -27.30 -0.13 14.13
N ILE A 653 -27.95 -0.23 12.95
CA ILE A 653 -28.59 0.91 12.28
C ILE A 653 -30.02 1.18 12.80
N LEU A 654 -30.60 0.22 13.53
CA LEU A 654 -31.98 0.30 14.00
C LEU A 654 -32.06 1.07 15.32
N ASN A 655 -32.97 2.04 15.38
CA ASN A 655 -33.31 2.75 16.60
C ASN A 655 -34.07 1.84 17.58
N ALA A 656 -34.36 2.35 18.79
CA ALA A 656 -35.06 1.56 19.82
C ALA A 656 -36.44 1.08 19.36
N GLN A 657 -37.22 1.93 18.67
CA GLN A 657 -38.55 1.57 18.19
C GLN A 657 -38.52 0.40 17.20
N ALA A 658 -37.66 0.46 16.19
CA ALA A 658 -37.52 -0.61 15.20
C ALA A 658 -37.03 -1.91 15.84
N LYS A 659 -36.13 -1.84 16.83
CA LYS A 659 -35.68 -3.02 17.58
C LYS A 659 -36.82 -3.65 18.39
N THR A 660 -37.68 -2.84 19.01
CA THR A 660 -38.86 -3.35 19.72
C THR A 660 -39.80 -4.08 18.76
N THR A 661 -40.09 -3.49 17.59
CA THR A 661 -40.92 -4.14 16.57
C THR A 661 -40.30 -5.45 16.08
N MET A 662 -39.00 -5.46 15.81
CA MET A 662 -38.27 -6.67 15.40
C MET A 662 -38.34 -7.77 16.47
N LEU A 663 -38.17 -7.42 17.75
CA LEU A 663 -38.24 -8.35 18.87
C LEU A 663 -39.66 -8.93 19.05
N GLN A 664 -40.69 -8.10 18.93
CA GLN A 664 -42.09 -8.53 18.98
C GLN A 664 -42.41 -9.51 17.84
N THR A 665 -41.98 -9.20 16.61
CA THR A 665 -42.17 -10.09 15.46
C THR A 665 -41.43 -11.42 15.63
N ASP A 666 -40.21 -11.42 16.17
CA ASP A 666 -39.49 -12.66 16.48
C ASP A 666 -40.20 -13.49 17.57
N ALA A 667 -40.68 -12.85 18.64
CA ALA A 667 -41.40 -13.50 19.71
C ALA A 667 -42.68 -14.18 19.19
N GLU A 668 -43.50 -13.46 18.41
CA GLU A 668 -44.69 -14.00 17.77
C GLU A 668 -44.38 -15.18 16.85
N LEU A 669 -43.31 -15.07 16.04
CA LEU A 669 -42.91 -16.13 15.12
C LEU A 669 -42.42 -17.39 15.86
N GLN A 670 -41.54 -17.22 16.86
CA GLN A 670 -41.05 -18.35 17.66
C GLN A 670 -42.19 -19.04 18.42
N MET A 671 -43.16 -18.26 18.91
CA MET A 671 -44.35 -18.78 19.56
C MET A 671 -45.20 -19.62 18.60
N GLN A 672 -45.47 -19.12 17.40
CA GLN A 672 -46.20 -19.88 16.38
C GLN A 672 -45.47 -21.17 15.98
N MET A 673 -44.14 -21.12 15.83
CA MET A 673 -43.32 -22.29 15.51
C MET A 673 -43.36 -23.34 16.65
N ALA A 674 -43.29 -22.92 17.90
CA ALA A 674 -43.36 -23.82 19.06
C ALA A 674 -44.73 -24.49 19.18
N VAL A 675 -45.82 -23.74 18.96
CA VAL A 675 -47.19 -24.27 18.93
C VAL A 675 -47.37 -25.24 17.77
N SER A 676 -46.94 -24.87 16.57
CA SER A 676 -47.04 -25.75 15.40
C SER A 676 -46.21 -27.02 15.57
N GLY A 677 -45.02 -26.93 16.17
CA GLY A 677 -44.18 -28.09 16.50
C GLY A 677 -44.83 -29.02 17.53
N ALA A 678 -45.43 -28.47 18.59
CA ALA A 678 -46.19 -29.25 19.57
C ALA A 678 -47.41 -29.92 18.93
N ASN A 679 -48.14 -29.21 18.07
CA ASN A 679 -49.30 -29.75 17.36
C ASN A 679 -48.89 -30.87 16.38
N LEU A 680 -47.79 -30.71 15.65
CA LEU A 680 -47.28 -31.73 14.72
C LEU A 680 -46.79 -32.96 15.49
N HIS A 681 -46.11 -32.78 16.62
CA HIS A 681 -45.77 -33.86 17.54
C HIS A 681 -47.03 -34.57 18.06
N ASN A 682 -48.07 -33.83 18.44
CA ASN A 682 -49.33 -34.42 18.91
C ASN A 682 -50.04 -35.21 17.81
N VAL A 683 -50.06 -34.71 16.58
CA VAL A 683 -50.57 -35.44 15.42
C VAL A 683 -49.74 -36.70 15.17
N PHE A 684 -48.41 -36.62 15.27
CA PHE A 684 -47.53 -37.77 15.16
C PHE A 684 -47.81 -38.81 16.26
N MET A 685 -47.89 -38.41 17.53
CA MET A 685 -48.19 -39.31 18.65
C MET A 685 -49.59 -39.94 18.55
N LEU A 686 -50.56 -39.21 17.98
CA LEU A 686 -51.88 -39.73 17.67
C LEU A 686 -51.81 -40.80 16.57
N LEU A 687 -50.97 -40.59 15.54
CA LEU A 687 -50.74 -41.55 14.46
C LEU A 687 -49.93 -42.78 14.92
N THR A 688 -49.03 -42.64 15.90
CA THR A 688 -48.24 -43.75 16.47
C THR A 688 -48.93 -44.46 17.65
N LEU A 689 -50.20 -44.15 17.95
CA LEU A 689 -51.01 -44.76 19.02
C LEU A 689 -50.44 -44.59 20.44
N GLU A 690 -49.67 -43.52 20.68
CA GLU A 690 -49.11 -43.17 21.99
C GLU A 690 -49.62 -41.79 22.48
N PRO A 691 -50.94 -41.62 22.69
CA PRO A 691 -51.54 -40.31 22.99
C PRO A 691 -51.11 -39.71 24.34
N HIS A 692 -50.57 -40.51 25.25
CA HIS A 692 -50.12 -40.06 26.57
C HIS A 692 -48.84 -39.20 26.53
N LEU A 693 -48.12 -39.20 25.40
CA LEU A 693 -46.91 -38.41 25.19
C LEU A 693 -47.18 -37.11 24.42
N ALA A 694 -48.46 -36.71 24.30
CA ALA A 694 -48.86 -35.44 23.73
C ALA A 694 -48.29 -34.26 24.56
N ARG A 695 -47.73 -33.28 23.86
CA ARG A 695 -47.20 -32.04 24.45
C ARG A 695 -48.29 -30.98 24.49
N ASN A 696 -48.38 -30.27 25.61
CA ASN A 696 -49.25 -29.11 25.70
C ASN A 696 -48.75 -28.00 24.75
N PRO A 697 -49.62 -27.39 23.91
CA PRO A 697 -49.24 -26.25 23.07
C PRO A 697 -48.98 -24.96 23.85
N TYR A 698 -49.38 -24.89 25.12
CA TYR A 698 -49.14 -23.75 26.02
C TYR A 698 -48.07 -24.07 27.07
N LEU A 699 -47.35 -23.04 27.50
CA LEU A 699 -46.55 -23.06 28.73
C LEU A 699 -47.49 -22.74 29.89
N VAL A 700 -47.72 -23.70 30.79
CA VAL A 700 -48.68 -23.51 31.90
C VAL A 700 -47.91 -23.33 33.19
N LEU A 701 -48.03 -22.17 33.84
CA LEU A 701 -47.44 -21.94 35.15
C LEU A 701 -48.51 -22.05 36.24
N HIS A 702 -48.28 -22.95 37.20
CA HIS A 702 -49.11 -23.10 38.39
C HIS A 702 -48.48 -22.32 39.55
N VAL A 703 -49.16 -21.28 40.01
CA VAL A 703 -48.61 -20.36 41.02
C VAL A 703 -49.63 -20.06 42.13
N ARG A 704 -49.13 -19.95 43.36
CA ARG A 704 -49.95 -19.53 44.52
C ARG A 704 -49.72 -18.06 44.79
N ARG A 705 -50.79 -17.29 45.07
CA ARG A 705 -50.71 -15.84 45.36
C ARG A 705 -49.73 -15.49 46.48
N ASN A 706 -49.56 -16.37 47.48
CA ASN A 706 -48.69 -16.12 48.65
C ASN A 706 -47.22 -16.48 48.41
N HIS A 707 -46.87 -17.11 47.29
CA HIS A 707 -45.53 -17.63 47.00
C HIS A 707 -45.16 -17.45 45.52
N LEU A 708 -45.61 -16.34 44.92
CA LEU A 708 -45.49 -16.02 43.49
C LEU A 708 -44.06 -16.19 42.98
N VAL A 709 -43.09 -15.48 43.55
CA VAL A 709 -41.69 -15.52 43.09
C VAL A 709 -41.11 -16.94 43.16
N SER A 710 -41.26 -17.64 44.29
CA SER A 710 -40.69 -18.98 44.47
C SER A 710 -41.34 -20.07 43.62
N ASP A 711 -42.67 -20.00 43.43
CA ASP A 711 -43.39 -20.97 42.60
C ASP A 711 -43.08 -20.72 41.12
N THR A 712 -43.06 -19.47 40.66
CA THR A 712 -42.67 -19.12 39.28
C THR A 712 -41.26 -19.61 38.94
N LEU A 713 -40.27 -19.34 39.78
CA LEU A 713 -38.89 -19.76 39.53
C LEU A 713 -38.76 -21.29 39.52
N ARG A 714 -39.46 -22.00 40.40
CA ARG A 714 -39.47 -23.47 40.42
C ARG A 714 -40.07 -24.03 39.12
N GLU A 715 -41.23 -23.55 38.70
CA GLU A 715 -41.89 -24.03 37.47
C GLU A 715 -41.01 -23.77 36.23
N LEU A 716 -40.39 -22.59 36.14
CA LEU A 716 -39.49 -22.26 35.01
C LEU A 716 -38.28 -23.20 34.91
N THR A 717 -37.76 -23.71 36.03
CA THR A 717 -36.66 -24.69 36.02
C THR A 717 -37.07 -26.08 35.52
N MET A 718 -38.37 -26.39 35.50
CA MET A 718 -38.88 -27.69 35.05
C MET A 718 -39.07 -27.76 33.53
N TYR A 719 -39.16 -26.62 32.86
CA TYR A 719 -39.42 -26.54 31.43
C TYR A 719 -38.13 -26.49 30.60
N THR A 720 -38.21 -27.05 29.39
CA THR A 720 -37.10 -26.96 28.43
C THR A 720 -37.14 -25.64 27.66
N ASP A 721 -36.02 -25.23 27.06
CA ASP A 721 -35.93 -24.02 26.24
C ASP A 721 -36.96 -23.95 25.10
N VAL A 722 -37.45 -25.11 24.62
CA VAL A 722 -38.49 -25.17 23.57
C VAL A 722 -39.88 -24.90 24.15
N ASP A 723 -40.12 -25.32 25.39
CA ASP A 723 -41.39 -25.09 26.07
C ASP A 723 -41.52 -23.64 26.53
N LEU A 724 -40.41 -22.99 26.91
CA LEU A 724 -40.35 -21.58 27.29
C LEU A 724 -40.71 -20.61 26.15
N LYS A 725 -40.79 -21.09 24.90
CA LYS A 725 -41.18 -20.29 23.72
C LYS A 725 -42.68 -20.37 23.42
N LYS A 726 -43.44 -21.21 24.12
CA LYS A 726 -44.88 -21.37 23.92
C LYS A 726 -45.65 -20.21 24.55
N PRO A 727 -46.89 -19.93 24.08
CA PRO A 727 -47.74 -18.93 24.72
C PRO A 727 -47.95 -19.28 26.19
N LEU A 728 -47.71 -18.30 27.06
CA LEU A 728 -47.86 -18.44 28.51
C LEU A 728 -49.34 -18.48 28.89
N LYS A 729 -49.68 -19.40 29.79
CA LYS A 729 -50.96 -19.47 30.47
C LYS A 729 -50.71 -19.61 31.97
N VAL A 730 -51.22 -18.66 32.75
CA VAL A 730 -51.03 -18.67 34.20
C VAL A 730 -52.29 -19.20 34.89
N ILE A 731 -52.11 -20.13 35.83
CA ILE A 731 -53.19 -20.67 36.66
C ILE A 731 -52.86 -20.39 38.12
N PHE A 732 -53.73 -19.61 38.77
CA PHE A 732 -53.68 -19.43 40.21
C PHE A 732 -54.36 -20.62 40.90
N ASP A 733 -53.63 -21.29 41.78
CA ASP A 733 -54.16 -22.45 42.49
C ASP A 733 -55.41 -22.09 43.31
N GLY A 734 -56.53 -22.75 43.00
CA GLY A 734 -57.82 -22.54 43.67
C GLY A 734 -58.76 -21.56 42.98
N GLU A 735 -58.41 -21.02 41.80
CA GLU A 735 -59.25 -20.09 41.04
C GLU A 735 -59.65 -20.68 39.67
N GLU A 736 -60.95 -20.74 39.37
CA GLU A 736 -61.46 -21.08 38.03
C GLU A 736 -61.48 -19.82 37.14
N ALA A 737 -60.33 -19.43 36.60
CA ALA A 737 -60.22 -18.33 35.65
C ALA A 737 -59.86 -18.86 34.25
N VAL A 738 -60.61 -18.43 33.23
CA VAL A 738 -60.26 -18.68 31.82
C VAL A 738 -59.32 -17.57 31.38
N ASP A 739 -58.04 -17.88 31.21
CA ASP A 739 -57.04 -16.91 30.80
C ASP A 739 -57.22 -16.50 29.33
N ALA A 740 -57.93 -15.38 29.13
CA ALA A 740 -57.99 -14.64 27.86
C ALA A 740 -57.02 -13.43 27.87
N GLY A 741 -55.92 -13.50 28.64
CA GLY A 741 -54.87 -12.48 28.74
C GLY A 741 -54.93 -11.62 30.01
N GLY A 742 -56.08 -11.58 30.70
CA GLY A 742 -56.24 -10.80 31.94
C GLY A 742 -55.46 -11.38 33.13
N VAL A 743 -55.47 -12.71 33.28
CA VAL A 743 -54.82 -13.40 34.40
C VAL A 743 -53.30 -13.31 34.27
N THR A 744 -52.78 -13.48 33.06
CA THR A 744 -51.35 -13.32 32.78
C THR A 744 -50.86 -11.88 33.03
N LYS A 745 -51.65 -10.86 32.69
CA LYS A 745 -51.31 -9.46 33.01
C LYS A 745 -51.27 -9.19 34.50
N GLU A 746 -52.26 -9.68 35.25
CA GLU A 746 -52.29 -9.57 36.71
C GLU A 746 -51.09 -10.27 37.34
N PHE A 747 -50.75 -11.47 36.86
CA PHE A 747 -49.57 -12.21 37.29
C PHE A 747 -48.28 -11.40 37.16
N PHE A 748 -47.98 -10.83 35.99
CA PHE A 748 -46.76 -10.04 35.81
C PHE A 748 -46.74 -8.77 36.68
N LEU A 749 -47.87 -8.10 36.88
CA LEU A 749 -47.94 -6.92 37.76
C LEU A 749 -47.64 -7.27 39.22
N LEU A 750 -48.19 -8.38 39.73
CA LEU A 750 -47.94 -8.85 41.09
C LEU A 750 -46.50 -9.34 41.25
N LEU A 751 -46.02 -10.14 40.29
CA LEU A 751 -44.66 -10.68 40.29
C LEU A 751 -43.61 -9.57 40.25
N LEU A 752 -43.77 -8.57 39.37
CA LEU A 752 -42.81 -7.45 39.27
C LEU A 752 -42.82 -6.60 40.54
N LYS A 753 -43.99 -6.39 41.16
CA LYS A 753 -44.11 -5.68 42.44
C LYS A 753 -43.37 -6.40 43.57
N GLU A 754 -43.47 -7.72 43.65
CA GLU A 754 -42.74 -8.53 44.64
C GLU A 754 -41.23 -8.57 44.35
N LEU A 755 -40.81 -8.71 43.08
CA LEU A 755 -39.40 -8.70 42.70
C LEU A 755 -38.70 -7.35 42.96
N MET A 756 -39.46 -6.26 42.96
CA MET A 756 -38.98 -4.92 43.31
C MET A 756 -38.93 -4.65 44.82
N ASP A 757 -39.39 -5.60 45.65
CA ASP A 757 -39.32 -5.45 47.10
C ASP A 757 -37.84 -5.41 47.55
N PRO A 758 -37.43 -4.42 48.38
CA PRO A 758 -36.08 -4.34 48.92
C PRO A 758 -35.58 -5.61 49.61
N VAL A 759 -36.47 -6.49 50.06
CA VAL A 759 -36.13 -7.81 50.64
C VAL A 759 -35.33 -8.69 49.67
N TYR A 760 -35.58 -8.59 48.36
CA TYR A 760 -34.81 -9.33 47.36
C TYR A 760 -33.54 -8.58 46.92
N GLY A 761 -33.52 -7.25 47.03
CA GLY A 761 -32.34 -6.41 46.76
C GLY A 761 -31.78 -6.49 45.34
N MET A 762 -32.56 -6.99 44.37
CA MET A 762 -32.07 -7.33 43.03
C MET A 762 -31.91 -6.14 42.09
N PHE A 763 -32.65 -5.06 42.34
CA PHE A 763 -32.69 -3.89 41.45
C PHE A 763 -32.28 -2.61 42.19
N THR A 764 -31.47 -1.80 41.52
CA THR A 764 -31.11 -0.44 41.93
C THR A 764 -31.82 0.54 41.03
N HIS A 765 -32.59 1.45 41.61
CA HIS A 765 -33.32 2.48 40.88
C HIS A 765 -32.49 3.77 40.82
N TYR A 766 -32.11 4.19 39.61
CA TYR A 766 -31.45 5.47 39.40
C TYR A 766 -32.50 6.55 39.11
N LYS A 767 -32.71 7.44 40.08
CA LYS A 767 -33.75 8.49 40.02
C LYS A 767 -33.57 9.46 38.85
N ASP A 768 -32.35 9.65 38.37
CA ASP A 768 -32.05 10.62 37.31
C ASP A 768 -32.43 10.10 35.91
N SER A 769 -32.44 8.77 35.72
CA SER A 769 -32.78 8.13 34.43
C SER A 769 -34.10 7.37 34.44
N ASN A 770 -34.71 7.19 35.63
CA ASN A 770 -35.85 6.28 35.86
C ASN A 770 -35.60 4.85 35.33
N LEU A 771 -34.33 4.45 35.22
CA LEU A 771 -33.94 3.10 34.79
C LEU A 771 -33.66 2.23 36.01
N LEU A 772 -34.11 0.97 35.92
CA LEU A 772 -33.82 -0.09 36.87
C LEU A 772 -32.62 -0.88 36.38
N TRP A 773 -31.59 -1.01 37.21
CA TRP A 773 -30.39 -1.78 36.92
C TRP A 773 -30.25 -2.93 37.92
N PHE A 774 -29.66 -4.05 37.53
CA PHE A 774 -29.33 -5.12 38.47
C PHE A 774 -28.31 -4.60 39.51
N SER A 775 -28.60 -4.86 40.79
CA SER A 775 -27.74 -4.49 41.91
C SER A 775 -26.45 -5.34 41.93
N ASP A 776 -25.32 -4.69 42.15
CA ASP A 776 -24.01 -5.31 42.36
C ASP A 776 -23.88 -5.94 43.76
N THR A 777 -24.67 -5.46 44.72
CA THR A 777 -24.80 -6.04 46.06
C THR A 777 -26.14 -6.78 46.18
N CYS A 778 -26.19 -8.02 45.70
CA CYS A 778 -27.38 -8.86 45.75
C CYS A 778 -27.13 -10.14 46.56
N PHE A 779 -28.11 -10.58 47.36
CA PHE A 779 -28.04 -11.79 48.18
C PHE A 779 -28.59 -13.04 47.49
N VAL A 780 -28.91 -12.93 46.19
CA VAL A 780 -29.61 -13.96 45.41
C VAL A 780 -28.61 -14.75 44.55
N GLU A 781 -28.87 -16.05 44.35
CA GLU A 781 -28.03 -16.92 43.52
C GLU A 781 -27.95 -16.48 42.05
N GLN A 782 -26.83 -16.76 41.39
CA GLN A 782 -26.56 -16.34 40.01
C GLN A 782 -27.60 -16.89 38.99
N ASN A 783 -28.23 -18.03 39.29
CA ASN A 783 -29.26 -18.66 38.45
C ASN A 783 -30.58 -17.85 38.41
N TRP A 784 -30.88 -17.08 39.46
CA TRP A 784 -32.10 -16.27 39.50
C TRP A 784 -32.07 -15.13 38.47
N PHE A 785 -30.90 -14.55 38.19
CA PHE A 785 -30.77 -13.55 37.14
C PHE A 785 -31.11 -14.12 35.76
N HIS A 786 -30.74 -15.37 35.50
CA HIS A 786 -31.11 -16.07 34.27
C HIS A 786 -32.62 -16.28 34.19
N LEU A 787 -33.24 -16.79 35.26
CA LEU A 787 -34.68 -17.06 35.32
C LEU A 787 -35.52 -15.77 35.25
N ILE A 788 -35.05 -14.67 35.83
CA ILE A 788 -35.69 -13.35 35.68
C ILE A 788 -35.57 -12.84 34.25
N GLY A 789 -34.42 -13.09 33.59
CA GLY A 789 -34.30 -12.85 32.15
C GLY A 789 -35.36 -13.61 31.34
N VAL A 790 -35.64 -14.87 31.71
CA VAL A 790 -36.72 -15.68 31.10
C VAL A 790 -38.09 -15.06 31.40
N ILE A 791 -38.36 -14.64 32.63
CA ILE A 791 -39.61 -13.96 33.01
C ILE A 791 -39.82 -12.68 32.19
N CYS A 792 -38.78 -11.85 32.05
CA CYS A 792 -38.83 -10.66 31.21
C CYS A 792 -39.07 -11.01 29.74
N GLY A 793 -38.49 -12.11 29.25
CA GLY A 793 -38.74 -12.64 27.92
C GLY A 793 -40.18 -13.11 27.70
N LEU A 794 -40.79 -13.76 28.70
CA LEU A 794 -42.19 -14.21 28.65
C LEU A 794 -43.20 -13.05 28.75
N ALA A 795 -42.76 -11.88 29.23
CA ALA A 795 -43.59 -10.68 29.32
C ALA A 795 -43.64 -9.88 28.00
N ILE A 796 -42.66 -10.09 27.13
CA ILE A 796 -42.55 -9.50 25.78
C ILE A 796 -43.36 -10.35 24.82
#